data_AF-A0A8J3IB83-F1
#
_entry.id   AF-A0A8J3IB83-F1
#
_cell.length_a   1.000
_cell.length_b   1.000
_cell.length_c   1.000
_cell.angle_alpha   90.00
_cell.angle_beta   90.00
_cell.angle_gamma   90.00
#
_symmetry.space_group_name_H-M   'P 1'
#
loop_
_entity.id
_entity.type
_entity.pdbx_description
1 polymer ?
#
loop_
_entity_poly.entity_id
_entity_poly.type
_entity_poly.pdbx_seq_one_letter_code
_entity_poly.pdbx_strand_id
1 'polypeptide(L)'
;MQGKHGRFRRNLLGKRVDYSGRSVIVAGPNLLLHECGLPKEMACELFQPFLMRKLIDRQYARSPKAAKRLVERRDAMIWDLLDEVLFEHPVLLNRAPTLHRLSIQAFYPRLIEGKAIQLHPLVCSAFNADFDGDQMAVHVPLSEAAQEEARHLLLSTKNLRHPASGEPSLAPSQEMVLGCFYLTEDRPGKKARRAFTDLNEVLLAYTTGALDLHTTILVRVTHSLVYATPPPTSPHPPERGRIETTAGRLIFNAILPEPLGYRNYPMTKEALKALIAECLLTCGEETTVRLLDEIKRIGYSYATRSGLSFALSDITIPPEREVLIHQGQSQVEEVDARYHAGEMTYEEWYRQVIAIWTEHTEQISEKLKDALDPYGPIMTIVKSGATKAKFQQIRQLSGIRGLLATPSGKIIPVPVLSNYKLGLLVWELFIAASGARKGFMDRSLNTAMSGYLTRRLVEAGMEVVITQHDCQTSAGQLLTQAESQRLGQASMRDQLLGRVLAETAGPFPPGTLLTETQVDHLLATNIESMRVRSVLFCQSPYGVCQQCYGADLSTGQLVVVGQAVGVIAGQSIGEPGTQLTMRTFHAGGIAHNASDITLGLPRINELFEVRTPKYPAPLATRSGTIHAIETDATTGTHRLHLVSGHDTWTTVVPLGSTLAVHTGQQIERGMPLTQGPLDPQELFQLLGKEALQRYLLQEVQRVYLGTGAIINDKHLEVILRQMGRYVLVVDEGDTNLLPGEVVDAFDYTQRVAAVLAQGGQPALARPLFLGLTKTILQARSWVAAASFQDTSRVLAQAAIKHLQDPLIGLKEHLILGKKLPIPIVYT
;
A
#
# COMPACT_ATOMS: atom_id res chain seq x y z
N MET A 1 8.09 -34.20 8.24
CA MET A 1 8.48 -33.30 7.13
C MET A 1 7.36 -32.35 6.71
N GLN A 2 6.09 -32.75 6.77
CA GLN A 2 4.93 -31.97 6.30
C GLN A 2 4.26 -31.07 7.35
N GLY A 3 3.39 -30.19 6.86
CA GLY A 3 2.45 -29.41 7.69
C GLY A 3 3.07 -28.18 8.36
N LYS A 4 2.26 -27.43 9.11
CA LYS A 4 2.68 -26.21 9.83
C LYS A 4 3.75 -26.52 10.90
N HIS A 5 3.69 -27.69 11.52
CA HIS A 5 4.67 -28.17 12.50
C HIS A 5 5.83 -28.97 11.89
N GLY A 6 5.91 -29.06 10.56
CA GLY A 6 6.97 -29.79 9.85
C GLY A 6 8.34 -29.10 9.95
N ARG A 7 9.41 -29.88 9.74
CA ARG A 7 10.80 -29.40 9.83
C ARG A 7 11.09 -28.19 8.95
N PHE A 8 10.64 -28.20 7.68
CA PHE A 8 10.84 -27.07 6.76
C PHE A 8 10.30 -25.74 7.31
N ARG A 9 9.10 -25.74 7.89
CA ARG A 9 8.44 -24.51 8.34
C ARG A 9 8.84 -24.10 9.75
N ARG A 10 8.86 -25.04 10.71
CA ARG A 10 9.04 -24.72 12.14
C ARG A 10 10.50 -24.64 12.59
N ASN A 11 11.41 -25.32 11.89
CA ASN A 11 12.79 -25.49 12.36
C ASN A 11 13.83 -24.96 11.36
N LEU A 12 13.54 -24.97 10.05
CA LEU A 12 14.49 -24.49 9.03
C LEU A 12 14.26 -23.02 8.70
N LEU A 13 13.01 -22.63 8.43
CA LEU A 13 12.65 -21.24 8.12
C LEU A 13 12.33 -20.41 9.37
N GLY A 14 11.51 -20.94 10.29
CA GLY A 14 11.34 -20.37 11.62
C GLY A 14 12.38 -20.96 12.58
N LYS A 15 13.09 -20.12 13.33
CA LYS A 15 14.02 -20.55 14.38
C LYS A 15 13.89 -19.65 15.61
N ARG A 16 14.14 -20.21 16.79
CA ARG A 16 14.42 -19.40 17.98
C ARG A 16 15.85 -18.88 17.85
N VAL A 17 16.05 -17.62 18.19
CA VAL A 17 17.33 -16.92 18.02
C VAL A 17 17.74 -16.40 19.39
N ASP A 18 19.00 -16.68 19.77
CA ASP A 18 19.61 -16.11 20.96
C ASP A 18 19.91 -14.61 20.76
N TYR A 19 20.28 -13.88 21.81
CA TYR A 19 20.50 -12.42 21.75
C TYR A 19 19.28 -11.66 21.23
N SER A 20 18.10 -12.10 21.68
CA SER A 20 16.83 -11.45 21.39
C SER A 20 16.00 -11.26 22.65
N GLY A 21 15.20 -10.19 22.66
CA GLY A 21 14.32 -9.82 23.76
C GLY A 21 12.97 -9.34 23.23
N ARG A 22 11.95 -9.26 24.09
CA ARG A 22 10.64 -8.69 23.75
C ARG A 22 10.11 -7.91 24.94
N SER A 23 9.53 -6.75 24.68
CA SER A 23 8.74 -6.01 25.66
C SER A 23 7.62 -5.23 25.00
N VAL A 24 6.72 -4.69 25.83
CA VAL A 24 5.69 -3.73 25.43
C VAL A 24 6.35 -2.44 24.98
N ILE A 25 5.77 -1.79 23.97
CA ILE A 25 6.24 -0.50 23.47
C ILE A 25 5.48 0.67 24.08
N VAL A 26 6.18 1.78 24.26
CA VAL A 26 5.64 3.08 24.70
C VAL A 26 6.19 4.19 23.82
N ALA A 27 5.50 5.32 23.74
CA ALA A 27 5.94 6.46 22.93
C ALA A 27 7.20 7.12 23.52
N GLY A 28 8.24 7.31 22.71
CA GLY A 28 9.43 8.08 23.04
C GLY A 28 9.49 9.39 22.24
N PRO A 29 8.73 10.44 22.60
CA PRO A 29 8.63 11.67 21.80
C PRO A 29 9.95 12.46 21.74
N ASN A 30 10.84 12.27 22.71
CA ASN A 30 12.14 12.96 22.79
C ASN A 30 13.27 12.23 22.06
N LEU A 31 13.03 11.00 21.58
CA LEU A 31 14.02 10.25 20.81
C LEU A 31 14.19 10.89 19.43
N LEU A 32 15.40 10.82 18.88
CA LEU A 32 15.63 11.13 17.45
C LEU A 32 15.16 9.97 16.58
N LEU A 33 14.98 10.19 15.27
CA LEU A 33 14.44 9.17 14.37
C LEU A 33 15.26 7.87 14.33
N HIS A 34 16.59 7.96 14.49
CA HIS A 34 17.50 6.80 14.51
C HIS A 34 17.65 6.15 15.88
N GLU A 35 16.99 6.66 16.92
CA GLU A 35 17.15 6.19 18.30
C GLU A 35 15.95 5.33 18.75
N CYS A 36 16.21 4.37 19.63
CA CYS A 36 15.17 3.67 20.38
C CYS A 36 15.55 3.61 21.86
N GLY A 37 14.58 3.65 22.78
CA GLY A 37 14.86 3.48 24.20
C GLY A 37 14.82 2.01 24.61
N LEU A 38 15.93 1.51 25.16
CA LEU A 38 16.06 0.13 25.62
C LEU A 38 16.17 0.09 27.16
N PRO A 39 15.32 -0.70 27.85
CA PRO A 39 15.39 -0.87 29.29
C PRO A 39 16.77 -1.34 29.76
N LYS A 40 17.31 -0.73 30.82
CA LYS A 40 18.62 -1.09 31.40
C LYS A 40 18.78 -2.59 31.66
N GLU A 41 17.78 -3.23 32.27
CA GLU A 41 17.82 -4.66 32.55
C GLU A 41 17.90 -5.51 31.27
N MET A 42 17.11 -5.15 30.26
CA MET A 42 17.10 -5.86 28.98
C MET A 42 18.43 -5.67 28.23
N ALA A 43 18.95 -4.44 28.20
CA ALA A 43 20.21 -4.11 27.54
C ALA A 43 21.39 -4.87 28.18
N CYS A 44 21.44 -4.96 29.51
CA CYS A 44 22.49 -5.68 30.22
C CYS A 44 22.53 -7.17 29.85
N GLU A 45 21.38 -7.84 29.74
CA GLU A 45 21.30 -9.24 29.33
C GLU A 45 21.66 -9.44 27.85
N LEU A 46 21.14 -8.59 26.96
CA LEU A 46 21.38 -8.70 25.51
C LEU A 46 22.84 -8.47 25.13
N PHE A 47 23.51 -7.52 25.81
CA PHE A 47 24.89 -7.13 25.52
C PHE A 47 25.92 -7.76 26.46
N GLN A 48 25.51 -8.77 27.26
CA GLN A 48 26.38 -9.44 28.23
C GLN A 48 27.74 -9.87 27.67
N PRO A 49 27.87 -10.48 26.46
CA PRO A 49 29.19 -10.87 25.95
C PRO A 49 30.10 -9.68 25.66
N PHE A 50 29.54 -8.57 25.15
CA PHE A 50 30.29 -7.36 24.84
C PHE A 50 30.78 -6.66 26.11
N LEU A 51 29.92 -6.59 27.13
CA LEU A 51 30.29 -6.11 28.46
C LEU A 51 31.42 -6.94 29.07
N MET A 52 31.30 -8.26 29.02
CA MET A 52 32.33 -9.17 29.56
C MET A 52 33.67 -8.97 28.85
N ARG A 53 33.66 -8.77 27.53
CA ARG A 53 34.87 -8.47 26.74
C ARG A 53 35.49 -7.14 27.15
N LYS A 54 34.72 -6.04 27.19
CA LYS A 54 35.23 -4.72 27.62
C LYS A 54 35.79 -4.73 29.05
N LEU A 55 35.19 -5.47 29.97
CA LEU A 55 35.68 -5.61 31.35
C LEU A 55 37.05 -6.31 31.42
N ILE A 56 37.30 -7.27 30.54
CA ILE A 56 38.60 -7.94 30.45
C ILE A 56 39.62 -7.02 29.78
N ASP A 57 39.25 -6.37 28.68
CA ASP A 57 40.12 -5.47 27.92
C ASP A 57 40.59 -4.27 28.77
N ARG A 58 39.71 -3.74 29.63
CA ARG A 58 40.05 -2.67 30.59
C ARG A 58 40.66 -3.16 31.90
N GLN A 59 40.97 -4.45 32.02
CA GLN A 59 41.59 -5.07 33.20
C GLN A 59 40.76 -5.00 34.50
N TYR A 60 39.47 -4.65 34.43
CA TYR A 60 38.55 -4.75 35.57
C TYR A 60 38.29 -6.20 35.98
N ALA A 61 38.39 -7.14 35.04
CA ALA A 61 38.28 -8.57 35.28
C ALA A 61 39.45 -9.35 34.66
N ARG A 62 40.02 -10.29 35.41
CA ARG A 62 41.11 -11.16 34.94
C ARG A 62 40.64 -12.42 34.20
N SER A 63 39.36 -12.77 34.30
CA SER A 63 38.79 -13.94 33.64
C SER A 63 37.33 -13.73 33.25
N PRO A 64 36.80 -14.46 32.24
CA PRO A 64 35.38 -14.40 31.88
C PRO A 64 34.44 -14.72 33.03
N LYS A 65 34.82 -15.63 33.94
CA LYS A 65 34.01 -15.94 35.13
C LYS A 65 33.94 -14.76 36.11
N ALA A 66 35.06 -14.05 36.30
CA ALA A 66 35.08 -12.84 37.13
C ALA A 66 34.27 -11.71 36.48
N ALA A 67 34.41 -11.51 35.17
CA ALA A 67 33.64 -10.53 34.42
C ALA A 67 32.13 -10.79 34.52
N LYS A 68 31.70 -12.05 34.37
CA LYS A 68 30.30 -12.44 34.52
C LYS A 68 29.73 -12.08 35.90
N ARG A 69 30.46 -12.37 36.97
CA ARG A 69 30.06 -12.01 38.34
C ARG A 69 29.93 -10.50 38.55
N LEU A 70 30.76 -9.69 37.89
CA LEU A 70 30.66 -8.23 37.96
C LEU A 70 29.43 -7.72 37.21
N VAL A 71 29.13 -8.27 36.03
CA VAL A 71 27.90 -7.92 35.28
C VAL A 71 26.64 -8.28 36.08
N GLU A 72 26.63 -9.46 36.73
CA GLU A 72 25.50 -9.91 37.57
C GLU A 72 25.24 -9.02 38.78
N ARG A 73 26.26 -8.31 39.31
CA ARG A 73 26.10 -7.37 40.44
C ARG A 73 25.37 -6.08 40.06
N ARG A 74 25.42 -5.68 38.78
CA ARG A 74 24.75 -4.48 38.25
C ARG A 74 25.17 -3.16 38.96
N ASP A 75 26.45 -3.06 39.28
CA ASP A 75 27.05 -1.86 39.89
C ASP A 75 27.04 -0.66 38.92
N ALA A 76 27.20 0.57 39.45
CA ALA A 76 27.19 1.81 38.65
C ALA A 76 28.15 1.77 37.44
N MET A 77 29.36 1.22 37.63
CA MET A 77 30.37 1.05 36.58
C MET A 77 29.85 0.23 35.38
N ILE A 78 28.97 -0.74 35.60
CA ILE A 78 28.41 -1.57 34.53
C ILE A 78 27.49 -0.75 33.63
N TRP A 79 26.76 0.21 34.19
CA TRP A 79 25.87 1.07 33.42
C TRP A 79 26.65 2.03 32.52
N ASP A 80 27.75 2.60 33.03
CA ASP A 80 28.63 3.47 32.24
C ASP A 80 29.30 2.69 31.09
N LEU A 81 29.77 1.47 31.38
CA LEU A 81 30.33 0.58 30.35
C LEU A 81 29.29 0.12 29.32
N LEU A 82 28.05 -0.10 29.77
CA LEU A 82 26.95 -0.50 28.89
C LEU A 82 26.60 0.64 27.93
N ASP A 83 26.53 1.88 28.40
CA ASP A 83 26.27 3.04 27.55
C ASP A 83 27.34 3.19 26.45
N GLU A 84 28.61 2.99 26.81
CA GLU A 84 29.72 2.99 25.84
C GLU A 84 29.63 1.84 24.82
N VAL A 85 29.18 0.65 25.22
CA VAL A 85 28.97 -0.47 24.28
C VAL A 85 27.81 -0.16 23.34
N LEU A 86 26.72 0.40 23.86
CA LEU A 86 25.50 0.68 23.10
C LEU A 86 25.69 1.78 22.04
N PHE A 87 26.52 2.79 22.33
CA PHE A 87 26.78 3.90 21.41
C PHE A 87 27.23 3.44 20.01
N GLU A 88 28.02 2.37 19.92
CA GLU A 88 28.57 1.87 18.65
C GLU A 88 27.71 0.76 17.99
N HIS A 89 26.71 0.23 18.69
CA HIS A 89 26.00 -0.99 18.30
C HIS A 89 24.53 -0.73 17.93
N PRO A 90 24.14 -0.86 16.65
CA PRO A 90 22.74 -0.81 16.27
C PRO A 90 22.00 -2.05 16.78
N VAL A 91 20.71 -1.91 17.07
CA VAL A 91 19.79 -3.00 17.39
C VAL A 91 18.68 -3.06 16.34
N LEU A 92 18.17 -4.27 16.06
CA LEU A 92 17.05 -4.47 15.16
C LEU A 92 15.76 -4.57 15.96
N LEU A 93 14.81 -3.68 15.67
CA LEU A 93 13.45 -3.76 16.18
C LEU A 93 12.55 -4.45 15.16
N ASN A 94 11.71 -5.37 15.62
CA ASN A 94 10.78 -6.12 14.79
C ASN A 94 9.39 -6.16 15.42
N ARG A 95 8.35 -5.86 14.63
CA ARG A 95 6.95 -6.09 14.99
C ARG A 95 6.38 -7.27 14.23
N ALA A 96 5.83 -8.23 14.97
CA ALA A 96 5.12 -9.36 14.39
C ALA A 96 3.60 -9.06 14.28
N PRO A 97 2.93 -9.41 13.17
CA PRO A 97 3.45 -10.05 11.96
C PRO A 97 4.19 -9.07 11.02
N THR A 98 5.33 -9.50 10.48
CA THR A 98 6.14 -8.75 9.51
C THR A 98 5.52 -8.86 8.11
N LEU A 99 4.73 -7.85 7.70
CA LEU A 99 4.04 -7.87 6.39
C LEU A 99 4.92 -7.31 5.26
N HIS A 100 5.84 -6.42 5.58
CA HIS A 100 6.73 -5.75 4.63
C HIS A 100 8.09 -5.47 5.28
N ARG A 101 9.11 -5.15 4.47
CA ARG A 101 10.48 -4.91 4.95
C ARG A 101 10.59 -3.86 6.07
N LEU A 102 9.77 -2.82 6.08
CA LEU A 102 9.87 -1.73 7.08
C LEU A 102 9.38 -2.16 8.48
N SER A 103 8.78 -3.35 8.62
CA SER A 103 8.44 -3.91 9.93
C SER A 103 9.68 -4.45 10.68
N ILE A 104 10.87 -4.39 10.07
CA ILE A 104 12.17 -4.61 10.72
C ILE A 104 13.08 -3.42 10.37
N GLN A 105 13.55 -2.69 11.37
CA GLN A 105 14.47 -1.56 11.18
C GLN A 105 15.55 -1.55 12.26
N ALA A 106 16.68 -0.93 11.95
CA ALA A 106 17.79 -0.72 12.87
C ALA A 106 17.68 0.64 13.56
N PHE A 107 18.06 0.68 14.84
CA PHE A 107 18.10 1.86 15.69
C PHE A 107 19.33 1.82 16.59
N TYR A 108 19.77 2.99 17.04
CA TYR A 108 20.75 3.12 18.11
C TYR A 108 20.04 3.12 19.47
N PRO A 109 20.37 2.18 20.37
CA PRO A 109 19.73 2.09 21.67
C PRO A 109 20.20 3.18 22.63
N ARG A 110 19.26 3.85 23.30
CA ARG A 110 19.49 4.69 24.47
C ARG A 110 19.00 3.99 25.73
N LEU A 111 19.80 4.03 26.79
CA LEU A 111 19.41 3.46 28.08
C LEU A 111 18.26 4.24 28.70
N ILE A 112 17.19 3.53 29.05
CA ILE A 112 16.03 4.11 29.75
C ILE A 112 15.71 3.31 31.02
N GLU A 113 15.08 4.01 31.96
CA GLU A 113 14.50 3.38 33.14
C GLU A 113 13.19 2.67 32.82
N GLY A 114 12.84 1.68 33.63
CA GLY A 114 11.62 0.88 33.47
C GLY A 114 11.84 -0.41 32.67
N LYS A 115 10.75 -0.97 32.13
CA LYS A 115 10.74 -2.28 31.45
C LYS A 115 10.20 -2.26 30.03
N ALA A 116 9.62 -1.14 29.59
CA ALA A 116 9.01 -0.98 28.27
C ALA A 116 10.02 -0.38 27.28
N ILE A 117 9.96 -0.79 26.02
CA ILE A 117 10.78 -0.23 24.94
C ILE A 117 10.16 1.10 24.51
N GLN A 118 10.96 2.17 24.42
CA GLN A 118 10.49 3.43 23.83
C GLN A 118 10.72 3.42 22.32
N LEU A 119 9.66 3.68 21.57
CA LEU A 119 9.68 3.74 20.12
C LEU A 119 9.43 5.18 19.65
N HIS A 120 10.14 5.58 18.59
CA HIS A 120 9.95 6.87 17.95
C HIS A 120 8.55 6.96 17.29
N PRO A 121 7.72 8.00 17.55
CA PRO A 121 6.35 8.05 17.05
C PRO A 121 6.19 8.02 15.52
N LEU A 122 7.13 8.59 14.75
CA LEU A 122 7.06 8.57 13.28
C LEU A 122 7.23 7.18 12.65
N VAL A 123 7.92 6.25 13.33
CA VAL A 123 8.11 4.90 12.77
C VAL A 123 6.91 3.99 13.03
N CYS A 124 5.96 4.41 13.86
CA CYS A 124 4.75 3.63 14.15
C CYS A 124 3.93 3.35 12.89
N SER A 125 3.91 4.26 11.91
CA SER A 125 3.26 4.00 10.62
C SER A 125 3.91 2.84 9.86
N ALA A 126 5.25 2.79 9.86
CA ALA A 126 6.05 1.76 9.20
C ALA A 126 5.96 0.40 9.90
N PHE A 127 5.86 0.37 11.23
CA PHE A 127 5.60 -0.86 11.97
C PHE A 127 4.11 -1.23 12.01
N ASN A 128 3.23 -0.32 11.59
CA ASN A 128 1.78 -0.38 11.81
C ASN A 128 1.41 -0.59 13.30
N ALA A 129 2.21 0.00 14.20
CA ALA A 129 2.17 -0.20 15.64
C ALA A 129 1.35 0.87 16.37
N ASP A 130 0.72 0.48 17.46
CA ASP A 130 0.00 1.32 18.41
C ASP A 130 0.54 1.14 19.85
N PHE A 131 0.13 2.03 20.75
CA PHE A 131 0.61 2.05 22.14
C PHE A 131 -0.46 1.56 23.12
N ASP A 132 -1.20 0.50 22.76
CA ASP A 132 -2.30 -0.08 23.55
C ASP A 132 -1.95 -1.42 24.23
N GLY A 133 -0.68 -1.80 24.22
CA GLY A 133 -0.18 -3.08 24.77
C GLY A 133 0.63 -3.91 23.78
N ASP A 134 0.80 -3.40 22.56
CA ASP A 134 1.63 -3.96 21.52
C ASP A 134 3.07 -4.23 21.97
N GLN A 135 3.67 -5.27 21.39
CA GLN A 135 5.00 -5.75 21.77
C GLN A 135 5.93 -5.79 20.56
N MET A 136 7.18 -5.42 20.77
CA MET A 136 8.24 -5.52 19.77
C MET A 136 9.39 -6.40 20.25
N ALA A 137 9.98 -7.13 19.31
CA ALA A 137 11.18 -7.91 19.54
C ALA A 137 12.41 -7.08 19.19
N VAL A 138 13.47 -7.26 19.99
CA VAL A 138 14.79 -6.66 19.80
C VAL A 138 15.75 -7.79 19.42
N HIS A 139 16.61 -7.57 18.44
CA HIS A 139 17.69 -8.49 18.06
C HIS A 139 19.02 -7.71 17.99
N VAL A 140 20.10 -8.30 18.51
CA VAL A 140 21.43 -7.68 18.47
C VAL A 140 22.29 -8.29 17.35
N PRO A 141 22.69 -7.51 16.33
CA PRO A 141 23.65 -7.96 15.32
C PRO A 141 25.04 -8.15 15.94
N LEU A 142 25.59 -9.36 15.85
CA LEU A 142 26.84 -9.71 16.53
C LEU A 142 28.10 -9.50 15.68
N SER A 143 28.08 -9.89 14.41
CA SER A 143 29.24 -9.76 13.53
C SER A 143 29.38 -8.34 13.00
N GLU A 144 30.61 -7.90 12.77
CA GLU A 144 30.91 -6.59 12.20
C GLU A 144 30.18 -6.36 10.86
N ALA A 145 30.18 -7.37 9.99
CA ALA A 145 29.44 -7.32 8.72
C ALA A 145 27.92 -7.12 8.91
N ALA A 146 27.31 -7.75 9.92
CA ALA A 146 25.89 -7.58 10.21
C ALA A 146 25.57 -6.22 10.85
N GLN A 147 26.49 -5.69 11.67
CA GLN A 147 26.36 -4.34 12.20
C GLN A 147 26.44 -3.31 11.06
N GLU A 148 27.37 -3.50 10.14
CA GLU A 148 27.54 -2.61 8.99
C GLU A 148 26.33 -2.66 8.04
N GLU A 149 25.81 -3.86 7.77
CA GLU A 149 24.56 -4.02 7.04
C GLU A 149 23.39 -3.30 7.74
N ALA A 150 23.31 -3.40 9.07
CA ALA A 150 22.28 -2.71 9.84
C ALA A 150 22.40 -1.18 9.75
N ARG A 151 23.62 -0.62 9.79
CA ARG A 151 23.87 0.83 9.68
C ARG A 151 23.53 1.37 8.30
N HIS A 152 23.95 0.66 7.24
CA HIS A 152 23.81 1.16 5.88
C HIS A 152 22.44 0.88 5.25
N LEU A 153 21.82 -0.26 5.54
CA LEU A 153 20.59 -0.70 4.85
C LEU A 153 19.33 -0.63 5.72
N LEU A 154 19.45 -0.94 7.02
CA LEU A 154 18.28 -1.12 7.90
C LEU A 154 17.98 0.08 8.79
N LEU A 155 18.89 1.05 8.90
CA LEU A 155 18.70 2.23 9.75
C LEU A 155 17.41 2.97 9.36
N SER A 156 16.63 3.39 10.36
CA SER A 156 15.33 4.05 10.15
C SER A 156 15.44 5.31 9.27
N THR A 157 16.55 6.03 9.34
CA THR A 157 16.83 7.25 8.56
C THR A 157 17.06 7.00 7.08
N LYS A 158 17.40 5.77 6.69
CA LYS A 158 17.57 5.34 5.29
C LYS A 158 16.29 4.81 4.68
N ASN A 159 15.31 4.47 5.50
CA ASN A 159 14.08 3.80 5.07
C ASN A 159 12.89 4.78 5.09
N LEU A 160 13.01 5.90 4.37
CA LEU A 160 12.02 6.99 4.39
C LEU A 160 10.85 6.75 3.43
N ARG A 161 11.04 6.00 2.33
CA ARG A 161 10.01 5.76 1.31
C ARG A 161 9.35 4.40 1.45
N HIS A 162 8.09 4.32 1.07
CA HIS A 162 7.34 3.07 1.03
C HIS A 162 7.72 2.25 -0.21
N PRO A 163 8.10 0.97 -0.08
CA PRO A 163 8.58 0.17 -1.22
C PRO A 163 7.51 -0.14 -2.28
N ALA A 164 6.22 -0.05 -1.92
CA ALA A 164 5.13 -0.33 -2.86
C ALA A 164 4.83 0.84 -3.81
N SER A 165 4.95 2.08 -3.34
CA SER A 165 4.50 3.29 -4.05
C SER A 165 5.60 4.33 -4.27
N GLY A 166 6.68 4.31 -3.47
CA GLY A 166 7.72 5.34 -3.47
C GLY A 166 7.38 6.60 -2.68
N GLU A 167 6.15 6.70 -2.17
CA GLU A 167 5.74 7.82 -1.31
C GLU A 167 6.45 7.79 0.05
N PRO A 168 6.59 8.93 0.75
CA PRO A 168 7.11 8.94 2.12
C PRO A 168 6.30 8.02 3.04
N SER A 169 6.97 7.05 3.66
CA SER A 169 6.40 6.11 4.63
C SER A 169 6.28 6.72 6.03
N LEU A 170 7.21 7.61 6.36
CA LEU A 170 7.25 8.35 7.62
C LEU A 170 6.50 9.67 7.43
N ALA A 171 5.18 9.60 7.62
CA ALA A 171 4.32 10.77 7.62
C ALA A 171 3.89 11.08 9.07
N PRO A 172 3.94 12.36 9.50
CA PRO A 172 3.34 12.77 10.75
C PRO A 172 1.88 12.33 10.83
N SER A 173 1.46 11.91 12.01
CA SER A 173 0.09 11.45 12.27
C SER A 173 -0.43 12.00 13.59
N GLN A 174 -1.76 11.99 13.75
CA GLN A 174 -2.44 12.31 15.02
C GLN A 174 -2.01 13.69 15.54
N GLU A 175 -1.55 13.79 16.79
CA GLU A 175 -1.25 15.05 17.47
C GLU A 175 -0.18 15.86 16.75
N MET A 176 0.79 15.22 16.08
CA MET A 176 1.81 15.93 15.30
C MET A 176 1.17 16.77 14.18
N VAL A 177 0.21 16.17 13.45
CA VAL A 177 -0.53 16.87 12.39
C VAL A 177 -1.46 17.90 13.00
N LEU A 178 -2.17 17.55 14.08
CA LEU A 178 -3.11 18.45 14.73
C LEU A 178 -2.43 19.74 15.22
N GLY A 179 -1.26 19.62 15.83
CA GLY A 179 -0.48 20.77 16.28
C GLY A 179 0.05 21.63 15.13
N CYS A 180 0.54 21.01 14.05
CA CYS A 180 0.98 21.75 12.86
C CYS A 180 -0.20 22.45 12.17
N PHE A 181 -1.35 21.79 12.07
CA PHE A 181 -2.56 22.37 11.51
C PHE A 181 -3.05 23.53 12.37
N TYR A 182 -3.19 23.33 13.68
CA TYR A 182 -3.58 24.40 14.62
C TYR A 182 -2.61 25.59 14.53
N LEU A 183 -1.30 25.35 14.47
CA LEU A 183 -0.32 26.41 14.32
C LEU A 183 -0.50 27.23 13.02
N THR A 184 -1.01 26.63 11.95
CA THR A 184 -1.06 27.24 10.60
C THR A 184 -2.48 27.58 10.12
N GLU A 185 -3.50 27.26 10.92
CA GLU A 185 -4.91 27.51 10.66
C GLU A 185 -5.21 29.01 10.62
N ASP A 186 -5.94 29.44 9.59
CA ASP A 186 -6.50 30.78 9.53
C ASP A 186 -7.76 30.84 10.36
N ARG A 187 -7.74 31.67 11.42
CA ARG A 187 -8.95 32.01 12.18
C ARG A 187 -9.34 33.44 11.89
N PRO A 188 -10.63 33.75 11.69
CA PRO A 188 -11.12 35.11 11.54
C PRO A 188 -10.97 35.84 12.88
N GLY A 189 -9.80 36.40 13.11
CA GLY A 189 -9.43 37.16 14.30
C GLY A 189 -9.30 38.66 14.02
N LYS A 190 -8.97 39.43 15.06
CA LYS A 190 -8.66 40.86 14.93
C LYS A 190 -7.49 41.02 13.95
N LYS A 191 -7.73 41.66 12.79
CA LYS A 191 -6.66 42.08 11.89
C LYS A 191 -5.77 43.07 12.62
N ALA A 192 -4.62 42.61 13.12
CA ALA A 192 -3.57 43.52 13.50
C ALA A 192 -2.92 43.99 12.19
N ARG A 193 -3.24 45.21 11.73
CA ARG A 193 -2.45 45.88 10.67
C ARG A 193 -1.05 46.27 11.17
N ARG A 194 -0.43 45.43 11.99
CA ARG A 194 0.93 45.60 12.53
C ARG A 194 1.89 44.95 11.54
N ALA A 195 2.88 45.71 11.12
CA ALA A 195 3.97 45.24 10.28
C ALA A 195 5.15 44.88 11.18
N PHE A 196 5.75 43.72 10.95
CA PHE A 196 6.93 43.24 11.67
C PHE A 196 8.11 43.07 10.71
N THR A 197 9.30 43.18 11.28
CA THR A 197 10.57 43.23 10.54
C THR A 197 11.12 41.84 10.27
N ASP A 198 11.05 40.95 11.27
CA ASP A 198 11.59 39.60 11.25
C ASP A 198 10.80 38.64 12.17
N LEU A 199 11.23 37.37 12.21
CA LEU A 199 10.65 36.35 13.07
C LEU A 199 10.85 36.65 14.56
N ASN A 200 11.99 37.24 14.95
CA ASN A 200 12.30 37.49 16.35
C ASN A 200 11.36 38.52 16.97
N GLU A 201 11.01 39.57 16.22
CA GLU A 201 10.04 40.58 16.65
C GLU A 201 8.65 39.98 16.84
N VAL A 202 8.24 39.07 15.95
CA VAL A 202 6.97 38.34 16.05
C VAL A 202 6.97 37.40 17.25
N LEU A 203 8.06 36.66 17.48
CA LEU A 203 8.22 35.78 18.64
C LEU A 203 8.19 36.58 19.94
N LEU A 204 8.85 37.74 19.98
CA LEU A 204 8.81 38.65 21.12
C LEU A 204 7.37 39.08 21.40
N ALA A 205 6.67 39.60 20.39
CA ALA A 205 5.28 40.03 20.52
C ALA A 205 4.34 38.90 20.98
N TYR A 206 4.56 37.67 20.50
CA TYR A 206 3.82 36.49 20.94
C TYR A 206 4.13 36.14 22.40
N THR A 207 5.40 36.12 22.80
CA THR A 207 5.81 35.79 24.18
C THR A 207 5.36 36.83 25.20
N THR A 208 5.25 38.11 24.81
CA THR A 208 4.70 39.17 25.67
C THR A 208 3.16 39.19 25.70
N GLY A 209 2.49 38.31 24.95
CA GLY A 209 1.02 38.27 24.85
C GLY A 209 0.40 39.41 24.05
N ALA A 210 1.21 40.14 23.26
CA ALA A 210 0.75 41.25 22.43
C ALA A 210 0.19 40.82 21.07
N LEU A 211 0.35 39.53 20.73
CA LEU A 211 -0.03 38.91 19.46
C LEU A 211 -0.48 37.46 19.71
N ASP A 212 -1.62 37.06 19.13
CA ASP A 212 -2.06 35.65 19.13
C ASP A 212 -1.54 34.91 17.88
N LEU A 213 -1.39 33.59 17.96
CA LEU A 213 -0.84 32.73 16.88
C LEU A 213 -1.54 32.92 15.52
N HIS A 214 -2.87 33.04 15.55
CA HIS A 214 -3.70 33.13 14.35
C HIS A 214 -3.96 34.57 13.88
N THR A 215 -3.34 35.55 14.54
CA THR A 215 -3.51 36.95 14.14
C THR A 215 -2.82 37.18 12.79
N THR A 216 -3.55 37.75 11.85
CA THR A 216 -3.00 38.16 10.56
C THR A 216 -2.06 39.36 10.74
N ILE A 217 -0.85 39.25 10.19
CA ILE A 217 0.25 40.21 10.29
C ILE A 217 0.92 40.41 8.93
N LEU A 218 1.59 41.55 8.77
CA LEU A 218 2.43 41.83 7.60
C LEU A 218 3.90 41.67 7.96
N VAL A 219 4.63 40.79 7.29
CA VAL A 219 6.06 40.55 7.59
C VAL A 219 6.90 40.68 6.34
N ARG A 220 8.11 41.21 6.51
CA ARG A 220 9.10 41.31 5.44
C ARG A 220 9.79 39.95 5.22
N VAL A 221 9.58 39.36 4.04
CA VAL A 221 10.25 38.13 3.59
C VAL A 221 10.92 38.46 2.25
N THR A 222 12.24 38.54 2.23
CA THR A 222 12.98 39.15 1.11
C THR A 222 13.68 38.15 0.19
N HIS A 223 13.75 36.87 0.57
CA HIS A 223 14.63 35.89 -0.09
C HIS A 223 13.99 34.49 -0.29
N SER A 224 12.67 34.37 -0.14
CA SER A 224 11.98 33.07 -0.27
C SER A 224 10.79 33.16 -1.22
N LEU A 225 10.67 32.16 -2.09
CA LEU A 225 9.50 31.92 -2.93
C LEU A 225 8.30 31.56 -2.05
N VAL A 226 7.12 32.10 -2.35
CA VAL A 226 5.92 31.95 -1.51
C VAL A 226 4.90 31.05 -2.18
N TYR A 227 4.43 30.03 -1.45
CA TYR A 227 3.33 29.17 -1.83
C TYR A 227 2.05 29.62 -1.09
N ALA A 228 1.08 30.16 -1.83
CA ALA A 228 -0.24 30.52 -1.29
C ALA A 228 -1.16 29.30 -1.11
N THR A 229 -0.96 28.25 -1.90
CA THR A 229 -1.72 27.00 -1.86
C THR A 229 -0.76 25.82 -1.91
N PRO A 230 -1.19 24.62 -1.46
CA PRO A 230 -0.41 23.40 -1.65
C PRO A 230 -0.06 23.18 -3.13
N PRO A 231 1.12 22.59 -3.43
CA PRO A 231 1.47 22.14 -4.79
C PRO A 231 0.32 21.35 -5.42
N PRO A 232 0.07 21.51 -6.74
CA PRO A 232 1.03 21.87 -7.80
C PRO A 232 1.13 23.36 -8.14
N THR A 233 0.54 24.26 -7.34
CA THR A 233 0.57 25.70 -7.66
C THR A 233 2.00 26.25 -7.65
N SER A 234 2.36 26.99 -8.71
CA SER A 234 3.68 27.63 -8.81
C SER A 234 3.86 28.67 -7.71
N PRO A 235 5.05 28.72 -7.07
CA PRO A 235 5.33 29.76 -6.11
C PRO A 235 5.47 31.12 -6.81
N HIS A 236 5.17 32.19 -6.08
CA HIS A 236 5.34 33.57 -6.53
C HIS A 236 6.36 34.31 -5.65
N PRO A 237 7.10 35.28 -6.21
CA PRO A 237 7.92 36.16 -5.39
C PRO A 237 7.02 37.04 -4.51
N PRO A 238 7.49 37.41 -3.29
CA PRO A 238 6.71 38.26 -2.39
C PRO A 238 6.53 39.67 -2.96
N GLU A 239 5.28 40.16 -2.99
CA GLU A 239 4.97 41.51 -3.47
C GLU A 239 5.65 42.57 -2.60
N ARG A 240 6.56 43.36 -3.20
CA ARG A 240 7.38 44.38 -2.50
C ARG A 240 8.17 43.82 -1.30
N GLY A 241 8.50 42.53 -1.31
CA GLY A 241 9.22 41.85 -0.23
C GLY A 241 8.42 41.73 1.08
N ARG A 242 7.10 41.85 1.04
CA ARG A 242 6.20 41.71 2.19
C ARG A 242 5.12 40.68 1.89
N ILE A 243 4.71 39.94 2.92
CA ILE A 243 3.64 38.96 2.83
C ILE A 243 2.63 39.16 3.96
N GLU A 244 1.35 38.90 3.67
CA GLU A 244 0.30 38.77 4.68
C GLU A 244 0.27 37.31 5.16
N THR A 245 0.54 37.09 6.44
CA THR A 245 0.65 35.75 7.02
C THR A 245 0.24 35.75 8.49
N THR A 246 0.38 34.64 9.19
CA THR A 246 0.10 34.52 10.63
C THR A 246 1.38 34.28 11.41
N ALA A 247 1.39 34.62 12.71
CA ALA A 247 2.54 34.36 13.58
C ALA A 247 2.88 32.87 13.62
N GLY A 248 1.87 32.00 13.65
CA GLY A 248 2.08 30.56 13.65
C GLY A 248 2.68 30.02 12.35
N ARG A 249 2.28 30.55 11.17
CA ARG A 249 2.91 30.20 9.89
C ARG A 249 4.38 30.60 9.84
N LEU A 250 4.76 31.77 10.37
CA LEU A 250 6.18 32.16 10.44
C LEU A 250 6.99 31.20 11.29
N ILE A 251 6.45 30.77 12.44
CA ILE A 251 7.08 29.79 13.32
C ILE A 251 7.27 28.45 12.61
N PHE A 252 6.25 28.00 11.88
CA PHE A 252 6.35 26.76 11.08
C PHE A 252 7.38 26.89 9.96
N ASN A 253 7.44 28.04 9.26
CA ASN A 253 8.39 28.24 8.18
C ASN A 253 9.84 28.33 8.66
N ALA A 254 10.08 28.65 9.94
CA ALA A 254 11.42 28.72 10.52
C ALA A 254 12.14 27.35 10.56
N ILE A 255 11.40 26.24 10.55
CA ILE A 255 11.99 24.89 10.51
C ILE A 255 12.22 24.37 9.09
N LEU A 256 11.71 25.07 8.07
CA LEU A 256 11.83 24.61 6.69
C LEU A 256 13.20 24.94 6.11
N PRO A 257 13.82 23.99 5.37
CA PRO A 257 14.98 24.29 4.55
C PRO A 257 14.69 25.39 3.51
N GLU A 258 15.67 26.26 3.26
CA GLU A 258 15.57 27.36 2.31
C GLU A 258 15.05 26.97 0.90
N PRO A 259 15.44 25.83 0.30
CA PRO A 259 14.97 25.43 -1.03
C PRO A 259 13.46 25.19 -1.13
N LEU A 260 12.78 24.89 -0.01
CA LEU A 260 11.34 24.63 0.00
C LEU A 260 10.50 25.90 -0.03
N GLY A 261 11.10 27.07 0.17
CA GLY A 261 10.37 28.33 0.21
C GLY A 261 9.33 28.43 1.34
N TYR A 262 8.60 29.53 1.34
CA TYR A 262 7.63 29.89 2.36
C TYR A 262 6.24 29.29 2.08
N ARG A 263 5.66 28.56 3.04
CA ARG A 263 4.32 27.96 2.96
C ARG A 263 3.29 28.82 3.70
N ASN A 264 2.33 29.37 2.96
CA ASN A 264 1.31 30.29 3.50
C ASN A 264 -0.11 29.70 3.42
N TYR A 265 -0.28 28.45 3.86
CA TYR A 265 -1.57 27.76 3.90
C TYR A 265 -1.62 26.82 5.13
N PRO A 266 -2.81 26.33 5.54
CA PRO A 266 -2.94 25.39 6.64
C PRO A 266 -2.29 24.03 6.34
N MET A 267 -1.46 23.54 7.25
CA MET A 267 -0.75 22.27 7.14
C MET A 267 -1.66 21.10 7.52
N THR A 268 -2.44 20.61 6.55
CA THR A 268 -3.17 19.33 6.67
C THR A 268 -2.21 18.14 6.58
N LYS A 269 -2.70 16.94 6.89
CA LYS A 269 -1.95 15.69 6.71
C LYS A 269 -1.40 15.52 5.29
N GLU A 270 -2.22 15.79 4.28
CA GLU A 270 -1.85 15.68 2.87
C GLU A 270 -0.79 16.72 2.49
N ALA A 271 -0.95 17.95 2.98
CA ALA A 271 0.03 19.02 2.79
C ALA A 271 1.40 18.68 3.42
N LEU A 272 1.41 18.13 4.63
CA LEU A 272 2.65 17.69 5.29
C LEU A 272 3.31 16.53 4.53
N LYS A 273 2.52 15.56 4.05
CA LYS A 273 3.04 14.46 3.23
C LYS A 273 3.68 14.96 1.93
N ALA A 274 3.03 15.92 1.25
CA ALA A 274 3.57 16.55 0.05
C ALA A 274 4.85 17.33 0.33
N LEU A 275 4.90 18.09 1.43
CA LEU A 275 6.09 18.83 1.86
C LEU A 275 7.28 17.90 2.13
N ILE A 276 7.04 16.75 2.78
CA ILE A 276 8.09 15.76 3.04
C ILE A 276 8.57 15.11 1.73
N ALA A 277 7.66 14.81 0.80
CA ALA A 277 8.03 14.28 -0.51
C ALA A 277 8.90 15.27 -1.28
N GLU A 278 8.53 16.55 -1.29
CA GLU A 278 9.29 17.63 -1.93
C GLU A 278 10.68 17.81 -1.29
N CYS A 279 10.76 17.77 0.05
CA CYS A 279 12.03 17.84 0.78
C CYS A 279 12.95 16.66 0.42
N LEU A 280 12.40 15.45 0.32
CA LEU A 280 13.16 14.26 0.00
C LEU A 280 13.73 14.28 -1.41
N LEU A 281 13.04 14.93 -2.35
CA LEU A 281 13.48 15.07 -3.73
C LEU A 281 14.51 16.21 -3.90
N THR A 282 14.30 17.34 -3.23
CA THR A 282 15.11 18.56 -3.42
C THR A 282 16.31 18.66 -2.50
N CYS A 283 16.14 18.27 -1.22
CA CYS A 283 17.11 18.49 -0.15
C CYS A 283 17.81 17.20 0.32
N GLY A 284 17.35 16.03 -0.14
CA GLY A 284 17.92 14.71 0.18
C GLY A 284 17.47 14.13 1.52
N GLU A 285 17.97 12.92 1.83
CA GLU A 285 17.54 12.14 3.00
C GLU A 285 17.88 12.81 4.33
N GLU A 286 19.11 13.28 4.50
CA GLU A 286 19.61 13.78 5.79
C GLU A 286 18.83 15.03 6.26
N THR A 287 18.64 15.99 5.36
CA THR A 287 17.84 17.19 5.63
C THR A 287 16.39 16.83 5.95
N THR A 288 15.83 15.85 5.23
CA THR A 288 14.46 15.37 5.46
C THR A 288 14.29 14.76 6.86
N VAL A 289 15.28 13.99 7.33
CA VAL A 289 15.27 13.42 8.69
C VAL A 289 15.24 14.52 9.76
N ARG A 290 16.08 15.54 9.61
CA ARG A 290 16.10 16.69 10.54
C ARG A 290 14.77 17.43 10.54
N LEU A 291 14.19 17.67 9.35
CA LEU A 291 12.88 18.29 9.22
C LEU A 291 11.78 17.47 9.91
N LEU A 292 11.79 16.15 9.75
CA LEU A 292 10.82 15.25 10.40
C LEU A 292 10.87 15.34 11.93
N ASP A 293 12.07 15.36 12.51
CA ASP A 293 12.26 15.53 13.96
C ASP A 293 11.77 16.90 14.46
N GLU A 294 11.99 17.98 13.69
CA GLU A 294 11.48 19.32 14.01
C GLU A 294 9.97 19.42 13.88
N ILE A 295 9.36 18.82 12.85
CA ILE A 295 7.91 18.75 12.68
C ILE A 295 7.28 18.02 13.87
N LYS A 296 7.87 16.90 14.31
CA LYS A 296 7.44 16.18 15.51
C LYS A 296 7.48 17.09 16.75
N ARG A 297 8.60 17.79 16.96
CA ARG A 297 8.80 18.67 18.12
C ARG A 297 7.78 19.81 18.17
N ILE A 298 7.60 20.52 17.05
CA ILE A 298 6.63 21.61 16.93
C ILE A 298 5.20 21.06 17.04
N GLY A 299 4.90 19.97 16.33
CA GLY A 299 3.59 19.33 16.34
C GLY A 299 3.12 18.99 17.76
N TYR A 300 3.94 18.29 18.55
CA TYR A 300 3.57 17.99 19.94
C TYR A 300 3.47 19.25 20.81
N SER A 301 4.42 20.17 20.69
CA SER A 301 4.42 21.40 21.50
C SER A 301 3.16 22.23 21.31
N TYR A 302 2.75 22.45 20.06
CA TYR A 302 1.56 23.25 19.74
C TYR A 302 0.27 22.46 19.87
N ALA A 303 0.28 21.14 19.72
CA ALA A 303 -0.87 20.31 20.09
C ALA A 303 -1.18 20.44 21.57
N THR A 304 -0.19 20.37 22.46
CA THR A 304 -0.39 20.57 23.90
C THR A 304 -0.87 21.99 24.22
N ARG A 305 -0.29 23.02 23.60
CA ARG A 305 -0.68 24.42 23.82
C ARG A 305 -2.06 24.77 23.27
N SER A 306 -2.54 24.04 22.26
CA SER A 306 -3.86 24.27 21.68
C SER A 306 -5.00 24.06 22.69
N GLY A 307 -4.78 23.24 23.73
CA GLY A 307 -5.80 22.92 24.71
C GLY A 307 -7.03 22.25 24.13
N LEU A 308 -6.93 21.66 22.93
CA LEU A 308 -8.05 20.99 22.27
C LEU A 308 -8.56 19.85 23.15
N SER A 309 -9.87 19.87 23.38
CA SER A 309 -10.60 18.89 24.17
C SER A 309 -11.84 18.44 23.39
N PHE A 310 -12.44 17.34 23.82
CA PHE A 310 -13.66 16.81 23.24
C PHE A 310 -14.68 16.54 24.34
N ALA A 311 -15.81 17.24 24.27
CA ALA A 311 -16.90 17.13 25.22
C ALA A 311 -18.26 16.93 24.53
N LEU A 312 -19.25 16.46 25.28
CA LEU A 312 -20.63 16.29 24.78
C LEU A 312 -21.25 17.62 24.30
N SER A 313 -20.77 18.74 24.83
CA SER A 313 -21.15 20.10 24.41
C SER A 313 -20.72 20.43 22.99
N ASP A 314 -19.62 19.86 22.51
CA ASP A 314 -19.07 20.15 21.18
C ASP A 314 -19.86 19.46 20.06
N ILE A 315 -20.67 18.47 20.43
CA ILE A 315 -21.48 17.67 19.51
C ILE A 315 -22.82 18.39 19.26
N THR A 316 -22.91 19.21 18.21
CA THR A 316 -24.15 19.92 17.86
C THR A 316 -25.14 19.02 17.10
N ILE A 317 -26.41 19.03 17.49
CA ILE A 317 -27.51 18.37 16.76
C ILE A 317 -28.19 19.44 15.90
N PRO A 318 -28.39 19.20 14.59
CA PRO A 318 -29.07 20.18 13.73
C PRO A 318 -30.56 20.26 14.09
N PRO A 319 -31.13 21.47 14.25
CA PRO A 319 -32.52 21.63 14.66
C PRO A 319 -33.52 21.12 13.61
N GLU A 320 -33.15 21.12 12.33
CA GLU A 320 -33.98 20.64 11.22
C GLU A 320 -34.11 19.10 11.17
N ARG A 321 -33.31 18.37 11.97
CA ARG A 321 -33.27 16.91 11.97
C ARG A 321 -34.65 16.27 12.12
N GLU A 322 -35.42 16.68 13.12
CA GLU A 322 -36.73 16.07 13.40
C GLU A 322 -37.72 16.31 12.27
N VAL A 323 -37.65 17.48 11.63
CA VAL A 323 -38.49 17.82 10.48
C VAL A 323 -38.17 16.90 9.29
N LEU A 324 -36.88 16.70 8.99
CA LEU A 324 -36.44 15.82 7.91
C LEU A 324 -36.80 14.35 8.20
N ILE A 325 -36.69 13.89 9.44
CA ILE A 325 -37.10 12.54 9.81
C ILE A 325 -38.60 12.34 9.59
N HIS A 326 -39.43 13.30 10.01
CA HIS A 326 -40.88 13.22 9.79
C HIS A 326 -41.25 13.26 8.31
N GLN A 327 -40.59 14.08 7.49
CA GLN A 327 -40.79 14.10 6.04
C GLN A 327 -40.47 12.74 5.41
N GLY A 328 -39.35 12.12 5.79
CA GLY A 328 -38.97 10.79 5.32
C GLY A 328 -39.97 9.71 5.74
N GLN A 329 -40.50 9.78 6.97
CA GLN A 329 -41.54 8.86 7.44
C GLN A 329 -42.83 8.98 6.61
N SER A 330 -43.32 10.20 6.37
CA SER A 330 -44.54 10.42 5.58
C SER A 330 -44.39 9.93 4.13
N GLN A 331 -43.24 10.14 3.50
CA GLN A 331 -42.98 9.62 2.15
C GLN A 331 -42.95 8.09 2.11
N VAL A 332 -42.39 7.45 3.14
CA VAL A 332 -42.39 5.97 3.23
C VAL A 332 -43.81 5.44 3.46
N GLU A 333 -44.63 6.12 4.27
CA GLU A 333 -46.04 5.74 4.46
C GLU A 333 -46.84 5.78 3.15
N GLU A 334 -46.60 6.77 2.28
CA GLU A 334 -47.21 6.82 0.94
C GLU A 334 -46.78 5.63 0.06
N VAL A 335 -45.49 5.28 0.09
CA VAL A 335 -44.94 4.14 -0.66
C VAL A 335 -45.46 2.80 -0.11
N ASP A 336 -45.58 2.68 1.21
CA ASP A 336 -46.15 1.52 1.89
C ASP A 336 -47.63 1.34 1.51
N ALA A 337 -48.40 2.43 1.46
CA ALA A 337 -49.81 2.39 1.06
C ALA A 337 -49.99 1.87 -0.38
N ARG A 338 -49.15 2.33 -1.32
CA ARG A 338 -49.18 1.86 -2.72
C ARG A 338 -48.78 0.40 -2.87
N TYR A 339 -47.80 -0.05 -2.09
CA TYR A 339 -47.41 -1.46 -2.04
C TYR A 339 -48.57 -2.33 -1.50
N HIS A 340 -49.21 -1.92 -0.41
CA HIS A 340 -50.35 -2.63 0.16
C HIS A 340 -51.61 -2.60 -0.73
N ALA A 341 -51.77 -1.57 -1.57
CA ALA A 341 -52.82 -1.50 -2.60
C ALA A 341 -52.55 -2.42 -3.81
N GLY A 342 -51.36 -3.03 -3.90
CA GLY A 342 -50.98 -3.91 -5.01
C GLY A 342 -50.53 -3.18 -6.27
N GLU A 343 -50.27 -1.87 -6.20
CA GLU A 343 -49.81 -1.05 -7.33
C GLU A 343 -48.32 -1.20 -7.64
N MET A 344 -47.56 -1.82 -6.73
CA MET A 344 -46.11 -1.94 -6.79
C MET A 344 -45.63 -3.32 -6.37
N THR A 345 -44.51 -3.74 -6.95
CA THR A 345 -43.82 -4.96 -6.55
C THR A 345 -42.97 -4.74 -5.30
N TYR A 346 -42.60 -5.83 -4.61
CA TYR A 346 -41.71 -5.76 -3.44
C TYR A 346 -40.33 -5.16 -3.78
N GLU A 347 -39.79 -5.45 -4.97
CA GLU A 347 -38.50 -4.91 -5.37
C GLU A 347 -38.53 -3.40 -5.61
N GLU A 348 -39.61 -2.89 -6.20
CA GLU A 348 -39.81 -1.46 -6.41
C GLU A 348 -40.01 -0.73 -5.09
N TRP A 349 -40.83 -1.30 -4.20
CA TRP A 349 -41.00 -0.81 -2.83
C TRP A 349 -39.65 -0.73 -2.11
N TYR A 350 -38.89 -1.83 -2.10
CA TYR A 350 -37.58 -1.92 -1.44
C TYR A 350 -36.59 -0.86 -1.95
N ARG A 351 -36.52 -0.66 -3.27
CA ARG A 351 -35.64 0.36 -3.88
C ARG A 351 -36.07 1.77 -3.50
N GLN A 352 -37.36 2.07 -3.52
CA GLN A 352 -37.88 3.41 -3.20
C GLN A 352 -37.65 3.76 -1.72
N VAL A 353 -37.97 2.85 -0.79
CA VAL A 353 -37.75 3.08 0.64
C VAL A 353 -36.27 3.35 0.95
N ILE A 354 -35.36 2.58 0.33
CA ILE A 354 -33.91 2.82 0.49
C ILE A 354 -33.50 4.17 -0.08
N ALA A 355 -34.02 4.54 -1.26
CA ALA A 355 -33.71 5.82 -1.89
C ALA A 355 -34.14 7.00 -1.00
N ILE A 356 -35.37 6.97 -0.48
CA ILE A 356 -35.92 8.01 0.41
C ILE A 356 -35.01 8.20 1.63
N TRP A 357 -34.69 7.12 2.35
CA TRP A 357 -33.85 7.21 3.55
C TRP A 357 -32.40 7.59 3.25
N THR A 358 -31.88 7.21 2.08
CA THR A 358 -30.55 7.62 1.61
C THR A 358 -30.51 9.13 1.40
N GLU A 359 -31.50 9.68 0.71
CA GLU A 359 -31.62 11.11 0.46
C GLU A 359 -31.74 11.92 1.75
N HIS A 360 -32.66 11.55 2.65
CA HIS A 360 -32.87 12.26 3.91
C HIS A 360 -31.65 12.17 4.84
N THR A 361 -30.93 11.04 4.81
CA THR A 361 -29.67 10.90 5.54
C THR A 361 -28.61 11.88 5.03
N GLU A 362 -28.53 12.14 3.73
CA GLU A 362 -27.59 13.10 3.16
C GLU A 362 -28.01 14.54 3.48
N GLN A 363 -29.29 14.88 3.37
CA GLN A 363 -29.82 16.20 3.75
C GLN A 363 -29.52 16.53 5.22
N ILE A 364 -29.71 15.57 6.15
CA ILE A 364 -29.33 15.73 7.57
C ILE A 364 -27.82 15.94 7.71
N SER A 365 -27.01 15.28 6.87
CA SER A 365 -25.55 15.41 6.88
C SER A 365 -25.11 16.80 6.46
N GLU A 366 -25.76 17.39 5.47
CA GLU A 366 -25.49 18.76 5.02
C GLU A 366 -25.86 19.78 6.09
N LYS A 367 -27.07 19.70 6.67
CA LYS A 367 -27.48 20.58 7.77
C LYS A 367 -26.57 20.47 8.99
N LEU A 368 -26.04 19.29 9.26
CA LEU A 368 -25.06 19.10 10.31
C LEU A 368 -23.74 19.84 10.03
N LYS A 369 -23.28 19.95 8.77
CA LYS A 369 -22.08 20.72 8.42
C LYS A 369 -22.27 22.21 8.75
N ASP A 370 -23.46 22.73 8.46
CA ASP A 370 -23.80 24.14 8.69
C ASP A 370 -23.94 24.47 10.18
N ALA A 371 -24.40 23.50 11.00
CA ALA A 371 -24.63 23.69 12.42
C ALA A 371 -23.35 23.59 13.30
N LEU A 372 -22.27 22.99 12.79
CA LEU A 372 -21.03 22.80 13.55
C LEU A 372 -20.15 24.05 13.47
N ASP A 373 -19.53 24.43 14.60
CA ASP A 373 -18.52 25.50 14.61
C ASP A 373 -17.33 25.10 13.71
N PRO A 374 -17.03 25.86 12.64
CA PRO A 374 -15.91 25.58 11.75
C PRO A 374 -14.55 25.55 12.44
N TYR A 375 -14.39 26.22 13.58
CA TYR A 375 -13.15 26.31 14.37
C TYR A 375 -13.21 25.56 15.70
N GLY A 376 -14.32 24.85 15.93
CA GLY A 376 -14.49 23.99 17.09
C GLY A 376 -13.63 22.73 17.01
N PRO A 377 -13.39 22.04 18.14
CA PRO A 377 -12.45 20.91 18.19
C PRO A 377 -12.75 19.79 17.19
N ILE A 378 -14.03 19.45 17.01
CA ILE A 378 -14.48 18.41 16.08
C ILE A 378 -14.07 18.75 14.64
N MET A 379 -14.36 19.98 14.20
CA MET A 379 -14.05 20.42 12.84
C MET A 379 -12.55 20.59 12.62
N THR A 380 -11.79 21.06 13.62
CA THR A 380 -10.33 21.11 13.54
C THR A 380 -9.71 19.71 13.38
N ILE A 381 -10.19 18.71 14.13
CA ILE A 381 -9.73 17.31 14.00
C ILE A 381 -10.03 16.74 12.61
N VAL A 382 -11.18 17.08 12.04
CA VAL A 382 -11.62 16.54 10.74
C VAL A 382 -10.94 17.27 9.59
N LYS A 383 -10.85 18.60 9.63
CA LYS A 383 -10.16 19.42 8.61
C LYS A 383 -8.66 19.17 8.55
N SER A 384 -8.03 18.92 9.71
CA SER A 384 -6.59 18.62 9.75
C SER A 384 -6.23 17.29 9.11
N GLY A 385 -7.18 16.34 9.01
CA GLY A 385 -6.92 14.98 8.60
C GLY A 385 -6.02 14.21 9.58
N ALA A 386 -5.79 14.75 10.78
CA ALA A 386 -4.88 14.21 11.77
C ALA A 386 -5.26 12.79 12.22
N THR A 387 -6.56 12.55 12.35
CA THR A 387 -7.14 11.25 12.75
C THR A 387 -7.86 10.59 11.59
N LYS A 388 -8.23 9.32 11.76
CA LYS A 388 -9.08 8.59 10.79
C LYS A 388 -10.56 9.02 10.85
N ALA A 389 -10.92 10.01 11.66
CA ALA A 389 -12.29 10.50 11.77
C ALA A 389 -12.70 11.17 10.45
N LYS A 390 -13.73 10.62 9.81
CA LYS A 390 -14.38 11.24 8.66
C LYS A 390 -15.67 11.92 9.12
N PHE A 391 -16.22 12.75 8.24
CA PHE A 391 -17.50 13.40 8.48
C PHE A 391 -18.64 12.39 8.76
N GLN A 392 -18.56 11.18 8.19
CA GLN A 392 -19.51 10.10 8.43
C GLN A 392 -19.58 9.66 9.90
N GLN A 393 -18.49 9.70 10.65
CA GLN A 393 -18.50 9.40 12.09
C GLN A 393 -19.21 10.51 12.88
N ILE A 394 -19.01 11.77 12.50
CA ILE A 394 -19.69 12.92 13.11
C ILE A 394 -21.20 12.81 12.89
N ARG A 395 -21.61 12.44 11.68
CA ARG A 395 -23.02 12.17 11.35
C ARG A 395 -23.65 11.15 12.29
N GLN A 396 -22.94 10.07 12.64
CA GLN A 396 -23.46 9.07 13.58
C GLN A 396 -23.52 9.57 15.02
N LEU A 397 -22.68 10.53 15.39
CA LEU A 397 -22.67 11.11 16.73
C LEU A 397 -23.87 12.03 16.96
N SER A 398 -24.20 12.91 16.01
CA SER A 398 -25.21 13.96 16.21
C SER A 398 -26.31 14.09 15.16
N GLY A 399 -26.14 13.50 13.98
CA GLY A 399 -27.15 13.51 12.92
C GLY A 399 -28.06 12.30 13.03
N ILE A 400 -27.77 11.30 12.21
CA ILE A 400 -28.53 10.06 12.08
C ILE A 400 -27.56 8.91 11.77
N ARG A 401 -27.82 7.72 12.31
CA ARG A 401 -27.02 6.54 11.95
C ARG A 401 -27.38 6.02 10.55
N GLY A 402 -28.68 6.00 10.23
CA GLY A 402 -29.22 5.73 8.90
C GLY A 402 -29.42 4.24 8.62
N LEU A 403 -29.43 3.87 7.33
CA LEU A 403 -29.66 2.51 6.87
C LEU A 403 -28.50 1.57 7.19
N LEU A 404 -28.85 0.36 7.62
CA LEU A 404 -27.88 -0.68 7.98
C LEU A 404 -27.91 -1.88 7.05
N ALA A 405 -26.78 -2.57 6.91
CA ALA A 405 -26.68 -3.79 6.12
C ALA A 405 -26.71 -5.07 6.98
N THR A 406 -27.42 -6.08 6.49
CA THR A 406 -27.42 -7.45 7.04
C THR A 406 -26.07 -8.15 6.78
N PRO A 407 -25.79 -9.27 7.47
CA PRO A 407 -24.60 -10.08 7.19
C PRO A 407 -24.48 -10.62 5.76
N SER A 408 -25.59 -10.70 5.02
CA SER A 408 -25.62 -11.10 3.61
C SER A 408 -25.36 -9.94 2.64
N GLY A 409 -25.20 -8.70 3.14
CA GLY A 409 -24.99 -7.49 2.35
C GLY A 409 -26.27 -6.80 1.89
N LYS A 410 -27.46 -7.38 2.16
CA LYS A 410 -28.74 -6.71 1.87
C LYS A 410 -28.98 -5.58 2.87
N ILE A 411 -29.41 -4.42 2.38
CA ILE A 411 -29.78 -3.27 3.20
C ILE A 411 -31.10 -3.56 3.90
N ILE A 412 -31.20 -3.24 5.18
CA ILE A 412 -32.41 -3.35 5.99
C ILE A 412 -33.25 -2.10 5.71
N PRO A 413 -34.50 -2.22 5.25
CA PRO A 413 -35.33 -1.06 4.87
C PRO A 413 -35.77 -0.22 6.08
N VAL A 414 -35.50 -0.70 7.30
CA VAL A 414 -35.75 0.02 8.55
C VAL A 414 -34.46 0.75 8.98
N PRO A 415 -34.42 2.09 8.95
CA PRO A 415 -33.24 2.86 9.36
C PRO A 415 -33.14 2.95 10.89
N VAL A 416 -31.94 3.32 11.37
CA VAL A 416 -31.72 3.79 12.74
C VAL A 416 -31.80 5.31 12.75
N LEU A 417 -32.88 5.85 13.30
CA LEU A 417 -33.20 7.29 13.31
C LEU A 417 -32.43 8.03 14.42
N SER A 418 -32.11 7.31 15.49
CA SER A 418 -31.35 7.85 16.62
C SER A 418 -29.86 8.04 16.31
N ASN A 419 -29.17 8.76 17.18
CA ASN A 419 -27.73 8.99 17.14
C ASN A 419 -27.09 8.72 18.52
N TYR A 420 -25.75 8.70 18.59
CA TYR A 420 -25.09 8.36 19.86
C TYR A 420 -25.27 9.40 20.96
N LYS A 421 -25.49 10.68 20.62
CA LYS A 421 -25.75 11.72 21.62
C LYS A 421 -27.12 11.59 22.28
N LEU A 422 -28.15 11.21 21.52
CA LEU A 422 -29.51 10.99 22.02
C LEU A 422 -29.69 9.59 22.65
N GLY A 423 -28.83 8.64 22.29
CA GLY A 423 -28.94 7.24 22.70
C GLY A 423 -29.73 6.42 21.67
N LEU A 424 -29.53 5.09 21.68
CA LEU A 424 -30.17 4.17 20.75
C LEU A 424 -31.25 3.35 21.47
N LEU A 425 -32.36 3.07 20.79
CA LEU A 425 -33.36 2.12 21.27
C LEU A 425 -32.80 0.69 21.24
N VAL A 426 -33.39 -0.21 22.04
CA VAL A 426 -32.92 -1.61 22.16
C VAL A 426 -32.92 -2.33 20.81
N TRP A 427 -33.96 -2.14 20.00
CA TRP A 427 -34.05 -2.76 18.67
C TRP A 427 -33.09 -2.12 17.66
N GLU A 428 -32.87 -0.80 17.71
CA GLU A 428 -31.86 -0.12 16.89
C GLU A 428 -30.45 -0.63 17.20
N LEU A 429 -30.16 -0.84 18.50
CA LEU A 429 -28.91 -1.44 18.95
C LEU A 429 -28.76 -2.89 18.45
N PHE A 430 -29.83 -3.68 18.46
CA PHE A 430 -29.82 -5.05 17.95
C PHE A 430 -29.52 -5.13 16.45
N ILE A 431 -30.13 -4.24 15.64
CA ILE A 431 -29.86 -4.14 14.20
C ILE A 431 -28.40 -3.73 13.98
N ALA A 432 -27.92 -2.72 14.70
CA ALA A 432 -26.54 -2.25 14.65
C ALA A 432 -25.51 -3.34 15.01
N ALA A 433 -25.83 -4.18 16.00
CA ALA A 433 -24.94 -5.25 16.46
C ALA A 433 -24.69 -6.32 15.38
N SER A 434 -25.68 -6.58 14.52
CA SER A 434 -25.56 -7.59 13.45
C SER A 434 -24.51 -7.19 12.40
N GLY A 435 -24.53 -5.92 11.97
CA GLY A 435 -23.53 -5.37 11.04
C GLY A 435 -22.12 -5.33 11.67
N ALA A 436 -22.03 -4.89 12.93
CA ALA A 436 -20.75 -4.83 13.66
C ALA A 436 -20.13 -6.23 13.84
N ARG A 437 -20.93 -7.24 14.16
CA ARG A 437 -20.46 -8.63 14.31
C ARG A 437 -19.92 -9.19 13.00
N LYS A 438 -20.60 -8.94 11.88
CA LYS A 438 -20.10 -9.35 10.54
C LYS A 438 -18.75 -8.71 10.24
N GLY A 439 -18.60 -7.40 10.47
CA GLY A 439 -17.32 -6.70 10.30
C GLY A 439 -16.19 -7.30 11.16
N PHE A 440 -16.48 -7.67 12.40
CA PHE A 440 -15.51 -8.32 13.29
C PHE A 440 -15.10 -9.74 12.81
N MET A 441 -16.07 -10.56 12.37
CA MET A 441 -15.79 -11.89 11.85
C MET A 441 -14.98 -11.84 10.55
N ASP A 442 -15.36 -10.94 9.63
CA ASP A 442 -14.66 -10.76 8.37
C ASP A 442 -13.22 -10.31 8.60
N ARG A 443 -12.96 -9.41 9.56
CA ARG A 443 -11.59 -9.05 9.96
C ARG A 443 -10.78 -10.30 10.36
N SER A 444 -11.34 -11.12 11.23
CA SER A 444 -10.63 -12.30 11.77
C SER A 444 -10.34 -13.35 10.69
N LEU A 445 -11.30 -13.64 9.80
CA LEU A 445 -11.15 -14.63 8.74
C LEU A 445 -10.25 -14.12 7.60
N ASN A 446 -10.48 -12.89 7.14
CA ASN A 446 -9.78 -12.35 5.98
C ASN A 446 -8.31 -12.01 6.27
N THR A 447 -7.95 -11.71 7.53
CA THR A 447 -6.54 -11.51 7.92
C THR A 447 -5.71 -12.78 7.65
N ALA A 448 -6.26 -13.97 7.94
CA ALA A 448 -5.59 -15.23 7.66
C ALA A 448 -5.44 -15.48 6.15
N MET A 449 -6.47 -15.16 5.36
CA MET A 449 -6.43 -15.28 3.91
C MET A 449 -5.39 -14.35 3.28
N SER A 450 -5.30 -13.11 3.77
CA SER A 450 -4.33 -12.13 3.24
C SER A 450 -2.89 -12.53 3.52
N GLY A 451 -2.60 -12.99 4.75
CA GLY A 451 -1.27 -13.52 5.08
C GLY A 451 -0.90 -14.73 4.22
N TYR A 452 -1.88 -15.59 3.90
CA TYR A 452 -1.65 -16.73 3.01
C TYR A 452 -1.45 -16.32 1.54
N LEU A 453 -2.15 -15.30 1.04
CA LEU A 453 -1.88 -14.72 -0.28
C LEU A 453 -0.49 -14.10 -0.34
N THR A 454 -0.14 -13.25 0.63
CA THR A 454 1.19 -12.62 0.75
C THR A 454 2.29 -13.66 0.70
N ARG A 455 2.12 -14.75 1.45
CA ARG A 455 3.06 -15.88 1.40
C ARG A 455 3.19 -16.44 -0.02
N ARG A 456 2.09 -16.75 -0.70
CA ARG A 456 2.16 -17.29 -2.07
C ARG A 456 2.84 -16.32 -3.04
N LEU A 457 2.59 -15.03 -2.91
CA LEU A 457 3.21 -14.01 -3.75
C LEU A 457 4.73 -13.94 -3.52
N VAL A 458 5.17 -13.92 -2.26
CA VAL A 458 6.61 -13.93 -1.93
C VAL A 458 7.28 -15.20 -2.43
N GLU A 459 6.63 -16.36 -2.26
CA GLU A 459 7.13 -17.65 -2.73
C GLU A 459 7.28 -17.69 -4.26
N ALA A 460 6.31 -17.14 -5.00
CA ALA A 460 6.40 -17.04 -6.45
C ALA A 460 7.48 -16.05 -6.92
N GLY A 461 7.71 -14.97 -6.15
CA GLY A 461 8.72 -13.96 -6.45
C GLY A 461 10.14 -14.29 -5.98
N MET A 462 10.33 -15.35 -5.19
CA MET A 462 11.58 -15.57 -4.44
C MET A 462 12.81 -15.84 -5.32
N GLU A 463 12.60 -16.31 -6.56
CA GLU A 463 13.65 -16.51 -7.57
C GLU A 463 13.95 -15.25 -8.40
N VAL A 464 13.19 -14.16 -8.22
CA VAL A 464 13.30 -12.95 -9.04
C VAL A 464 14.21 -11.93 -8.36
N VAL A 465 15.44 -11.89 -8.84
CA VAL A 465 16.51 -10.97 -8.42
C VAL A 465 16.98 -10.16 -9.62
N ILE A 466 17.55 -8.98 -9.40
CA ILE A 466 18.25 -8.26 -10.45
C ILE A 466 19.61 -8.91 -10.72
N THR A 467 19.82 -9.44 -11.93
CA THR A 467 20.99 -10.26 -12.26
C THR A 467 21.98 -9.59 -13.20
N GLN A 468 21.51 -8.65 -14.04
CA GLN A 468 22.33 -7.99 -15.05
C GLN A 468 21.84 -6.56 -15.32
N HIS A 469 22.68 -5.75 -15.96
CA HIS A 469 22.32 -4.36 -16.30
C HIS A 469 21.24 -4.30 -17.38
N ASP A 470 21.49 -4.91 -18.55
CA ASP A 470 20.56 -4.87 -19.68
C ASP A 470 20.39 -6.26 -20.30
N CYS A 471 19.17 -6.58 -20.75
CA CYS A 471 18.86 -7.77 -21.56
C CYS A 471 18.73 -7.46 -23.07
N GLN A 472 19.03 -6.23 -23.48
CA GLN A 472 19.06 -5.77 -24.89
C GLN A 472 17.73 -5.94 -25.65
N THR A 473 16.61 -6.06 -24.92
CA THR A 473 15.29 -6.14 -25.54
C THR A 473 14.82 -4.74 -25.97
N SER A 474 14.34 -4.62 -27.21
CA SER A 474 13.60 -3.46 -27.69
C SER A 474 12.09 -3.57 -27.43
N ALA A 475 11.63 -4.74 -26.98
CA ALA A 475 10.24 -4.95 -26.61
C ALA A 475 9.91 -4.20 -25.31
N GLY A 476 8.70 -3.65 -25.25
CA GLY A 476 8.23 -2.86 -24.14
C GLY A 476 6.71 -2.81 -24.11
N GLN A 477 6.19 -2.38 -22.97
CA GLN A 477 4.77 -2.20 -22.76
C GLN A 477 4.34 -0.86 -23.34
N LEU A 478 3.29 -0.86 -24.16
CA LEU A 478 2.65 0.36 -24.65
C LEU A 478 1.64 0.86 -23.61
N LEU A 479 1.95 1.98 -22.97
CA LEU A 479 1.05 2.68 -22.06
C LEU A 479 0.27 3.74 -22.85
N THR A 480 -1.03 3.87 -22.58
CA THR A 480 -1.90 4.84 -23.28
C THR A 480 -2.70 5.65 -22.27
N GLN A 481 -2.96 6.93 -22.60
CA GLN A 481 -3.71 7.82 -21.73
C GLN A 481 -5.14 7.34 -21.49
N ALA A 482 -5.76 6.75 -22.52
CA ALA A 482 -7.11 6.18 -22.44
C ALA A 482 -7.20 5.05 -21.40
N GLU A 483 -6.15 4.26 -21.23
CA GLU A 483 -6.13 3.22 -20.20
C GLU A 483 -5.95 3.76 -18.80
N SER A 484 -5.06 4.74 -18.61
CA SER A 484 -4.91 5.41 -17.32
C SER A 484 -6.24 6.06 -16.88
N GLN A 485 -6.96 6.68 -17.81
CA GLN A 485 -8.29 7.26 -17.55
C GLN A 485 -9.33 6.19 -17.16
N ARG A 486 -9.32 5.02 -17.80
CA ARG A 486 -10.19 3.88 -17.43
C ARG A 486 -9.90 3.36 -16.02
N LEU A 487 -8.66 3.47 -15.56
CA LEU A 487 -8.26 3.14 -14.18
C LEU A 487 -8.61 4.24 -13.16
N GLY A 488 -9.19 5.36 -13.61
CA GLY A 488 -9.53 6.51 -12.77
C GLY A 488 -8.34 7.43 -12.47
N GLN A 489 -7.24 7.32 -13.22
CA GLN A 489 -6.08 8.20 -13.09
C GLN A 489 -6.19 9.39 -14.06
N ALA A 490 -5.76 10.57 -13.60
CA ALA A 490 -5.81 11.79 -14.39
C ALA A 490 -4.77 11.83 -15.53
N SER A 491 -3.64 11.13 -15.37
CA SER A 491 -2.55 11.11 -16.36
C SER A 491 -1.73 9.83 -16.28
N MET A 492 -0.86 9.61 -17.27
CA MET A 492 0.12 8.51 -17.28
C MET A 492 1.30 8.72 -16.30
N ARG A 493 1.34 9.83 -15.54
CA ARG A 493 2.48 10.23 -14.69
C ARG A 493 2.96 9.09 -13.78
N ASP A 494 2.05 8.53 -12.99
CA ASP A 494 2.37 7.53 -11.97
C ASP A 494 2.88 6.22 -12.58
N GLN A 495 2.47 5.90 -13.80
CA GLN A 495 2.87 4.69 -14.51
C GLN A 495 4.23 4.86 -15.20
N LEU A 496 4.59 6.08 -15.62
CA LEU A 496 5.85 6.41 -16.27
C LEU A 496 7.00 6.64 -15.28
N LEU A 497 6.71 7.16 -14.09
CA LEU A 497 7.72 7.52 -13.11
C LEU A 497 8.60 6.32 -12.72
N GLY A 498 9.92 6.49 -12.87
CA GLY A 498 10.89 5.46 -12.52
C GLY A 498 10.92 4.26 -13.48
N ARG A 499 10.37 4.40 -14.69
CA ARG A 499 10.55 3.43 -15.79
C ARG A 499 11.62 3.89 -16.78
N VAL A 500 12.07 2.97 -17.62
CA VAL A 500 13.04 3.24 -18.68
C VAL A 500 12.34 3.28 -20.03
N LEU A 501 12.67 4.26 -20.87
CA LEU A 501 12.14 4.37 -22.23
C LEU A 501 12.59 3.20 -23.11
N ALA A 502 11.66 2.60 -23.85
CA ALA A 502 11.98 1.59 -24.86
C ALA A 502 12.21 2.22 -26.24
N GLU A 503 11.54 3.33 -26.53
CA GLU A 503 11.67 4.11 -27.75
C GLU A 503 11.96 5.58 -27.44
N THR A 504 12.48 6.33 -28.42
CA THR A 504 12.73 7.76 -28.27
C THR A 504 11.43 8.50 -28.04
N ALA A 505 11.35 9.31 -26.98
CA ALA A 505 10.19 10.14 -26.68
C ALA A 505 10.64 11.59 -26.41
N GLY A 506 10.17 12.52 -27.25
CA GLY A 506 10.59 13.92 -27.20
C GLY A 506 12.12 14.05 -27.32
N PRO A 507 12.81 14.76 -26.40
CA PRO A 507 14.27 14.91 -26.42
C PRO A 507 15.03 13.72 -25.82
N PHE A 508 14.34 12.71 -25.27
CA PHE A 508 14.98 11.65 -24.49
C PHE A 508 15.18 10.36 -25.32
N PRO A 509 16.42 9.84 -25.42
CA PRO A 509 16.70 8.61 -26.16
C PRO A 509 16.21 7.35 -25.41
N PRO A 510 16.10 6.20 -26.10
CA PRO A 510 15.80 4.92 -25.45
C PRO A 510 16.87 4.57 -24.42
N GLY A 511 16.48 3.90 -23.33
CA GLY A 511 17.36 3.61 -22.20
C GLY A 511 17.44 4.73 -21.14
N THR A 512 16.75 5.86 -21.35
CA THR A 512 16.65 6.92 -20.34
C THR A 512 15.71 6.50 -19.20
N LEU A 513 16.19 6.58 -17.95
CA LEU A 513 15.36 6.44 -16.76
C LEU A 513 14.52 7.71 -16.56
N LEU A 514 13.20 7.57 -16.52
CA LEU A 514 12.25 8.66 -16.38
C LEU A 514 12.17 9.16 -14.93
N THR A 515 12.73 10.34 -14.69
CA THR A 515 12.60 11.12 -13.45
C THR A 515 11.37 12.04 -13.49
N GLU A 516 10.97 12.61 -12.35
CA GLU A 516 9.79 13.50 -12.28
C GLU A 516 9.88 14.67 -13.26
N THR A 517 11.03 15.33 -13.35
CA THR A 517 11.25 16.45 -14.27
C THR A 517 11.13 16.05 -15.73
N GLN A 518 11.56 14.83 -16.09
CA GLN A 518 11.46 14.33 -17.45
C GLN A 518 10.04 13.90 -17.79
N VAL A 519 9.33 13.28 -16.84
CA VAL A 519 7.90 12.94 -17.00
C VAL A 519 7.07 14.21 -17.17
N ASP A 520 7.35 15.26 -16.41
CA ASP A 520 6.66 16.55 -16.53
C ASP A 520 6.87 17.20 -17.88
N HIS A 521 8.10 17.18 -18.39
CA HIS A 521 8.41 17.67 -19.72
C HIS A 521 7.68 16.85 -20.80
N LEU A 522 7.58 15.53 -20.65
CA LEU A 522 6.88 14.67 -21.60
C LEU A 522 5.36 14.89 -21.56
N LEU A 523 4.77 15.01 -20.37
CA LEU A 523 3.33 15.24 -20.22
C LEU A 523 2.92 16.63 -20.72
N ALA A 524 3.80 17.64 -20.61
CA ALA A 524 3.56 18.97 -21.19
C ALA A 524 3.40 18.94 -22.73
N THR A 525 3.88 17.88 -23.40
CA THR A 525 3.74 17.70 -24.85
C THR A 525 2.48 16.94 -25.28
N ASN A 526 1.55 16.61 -24.37
CA ASN A 526 0.28 15.91 -24.64
C ASN A 526 0.44 14.59 -25.43
N ILE A 527 1.32 13.71 -24.95
CA ILE A 527 1.55 12.39 -25.57
C ILE A 527 0.38 11.44 -25.27
N GLU A 528 -0.20 10.83 -26.31
CA GLU A 528 -1.32 9.86 -26.16
C GLU A 528 -0.86 8.46 -25.75
N SER A 529 0.31 8.02 -26.21
CA SER A 529 0.86 6.70 -25.91
C SER A 529 2.39 6.69 -25.91
N MET A 530 2.98 5.80 -25.11
CA MET A 530 4.42 5.69 -24.97
C MET A 530 4.83 4.25 -24.66
N ARG A 531 5.88 3.77 -25.34
CA ARG A 531 6.47 2.47 -25.05
C ARG A 531 7.59 2.56 -24.02
N VAL A 532 7.40 1.86 -22.90
CA VAL A 532 8.37 1.75 -21.81
C VAL A 532 8.87 0.31 -21.67
N ARG A 533 10.10 0.15 -21.20
CA ARG A 533 10.59 -1.16 -20.81
C ARG A 533 9.79 -1.68 -19.61
N SER A 534 9.52 -2.97 -19.63
CA SER A 534 8.72 -3.65 -18.62
C SER A 534 9.36 -4.98 -18.25
N VAL A 535 9.09 -5.43 -17.03
CA VAL A 535 9.53 -6.72 -16.53
C VAL A 535 8.93 -7.87 -17.33
N LEU A 536 7.71 -7.71 -17.85
CA LEU A 536 7.00 -8.72 -18.64
C LEU A 536 7.77 -9.15 -19.90
N PHE A 537 8.50 -8.21 -20.52
CA PHE A 537 9.24 -8.40 -21.77
C PHE A 537 10.75 -8.65 -21.56
N CYS A 538 11.19 -8.82 -20.31
CA CYS A 538 12.60 -9.02 -20.00
C CYS A 538 13.08 -10.40 -20.47
N GLN A 539 14.12 -10.39 -21.32
CA GLN A 539 14.76 -11.58 -21.90
C GLN A 539 15.84 -12.20 -21.01
N SER A 540 15.96 -11.76 -19.75
CA SER A 540 16.92 -12.36 -18.82
C SER A 540 16.48 -13.78 -18.43
N PRO A 541 17.34 -14.81 -18.62
CA PRO A 541 16.98 -16.20 -18.31
C PRO A 541 16.83 -16.43 -16.80
N TYR A 542 17.60 -15.69 -16.00
CA TYR A 542 17.54 -15.71 -14.54
C TYR A 542 17.23 -14.31 -14.03
N GLY A 543 16.24 -14.21 -13.14
CA GLY A 543 15.85 -12.92 -12.57
C GLY A 543 15.35 -11.93 -13.64
N VAL A 544 15.72 -10.66 -13.47
CA VAL A 544 15.34 -9.52 -14.35
C VAL A 544 16.55 -8.58 -14.49
N CYS A 545 16.63 -7.79 -15.57
CA CYS A 545 17.69 -6.79 -15.72
C CYS A 545 17.29 -5.42 -15.12
N GLN A 546 18.29 -4.59 -14.78
CA GLN A 546 18.08 -3.25 -14.20
C GLN A 546 17.21 -2.39 -15.11
N GLN A 547 17.47 -2.38 -16.42
CA GLN A 547 16.78 -1.54 -17.39
C GLN A 547 15.30 -1.92 -17.60
N CYS A 548 14.92 -3.19 -17.46
CA CYS A 548 13.52 -3.61 -17.55
C CYS A 548 12.72 -3.32 -16.26
N TYR A 549 13.40 -3.24 -15.11
CA TYR A 549 12.76 -2.94 -13.83
C TYR A 549 12.67 -1.42 -13.55
N GLY A 550 13.71 -0.69 -13.95
CA GLY A 550 13.84 0.76 -13.73
C GLY A 550 14.27 1.10 -12.29
N ALA A 551 13.66 2.14 -11.72
CA ALA A 551 14.01 2.64 -10.41
C ALA A 551 13.53 1.73 -9.27
N ASP A 552 14.34 1.59 -8.22
CA ASP A 552 13.90 1.14 -6.91
C ASP A 552 13.04 2.25 -6.28
N LEU A 553 11.80 1.93 -5.93
CA LEU A 553 10.86 2.90 -5.37
C LEU A 553 11.29 3.37 -3.97
N SER A 554 12.08 2.59 -3.25
CA SER A 554 12.57 2.95 -1.92
C SER A 554 13.67 4.02 -1.94
N THR A 555 14.48 4.08 -3.01
CA THR A 555 15.57 5.07 -3.15
C THR A 555 15.30 6.11 -4.22
N GLY A 556 14.45 5.80 -5.20
CA GLY A 556 14.21 6.62 -6.40
C GLY A 556 15.30 6.51 -7.46
N GLN A 557 16.34 5.72 -7.22
CA GLN A 557 17.45 5.52 -8.14
C GLN A 557 17.29 4.21 -8.92
N LEU A 558 18.09 4.01 -9.97
CA LEU A 558 18.11 2.75 -10.72
C LEU A 558 18.37 1.57 -9.77
N VAL A 559 17.58 0.50 -9.90
CA VAL A 559 17.71 -0.67 -9.02
C VAL A 559 19.11 -1.28 -9.11
N VAL A 560 19.66 -1.77 -7.99
CA VAL A 560 21.00 -2.34 -7.93
C VAL A 560 21.00 -3.84 -8.27
N VAL A 561 22.09 -4.32 -8.87
CA VAL A 561 22.31 -5.77 -9.10
C VAL A 561 22.38 -6.50 -7.77
N GLY A 562 21.64 -7.61 -7.65
CA GLY A 562 21.48 -8.36 -6.40
C GLY A 562 20.21 -8.04 -5.62
N GLN A 563 19.46 -7.00 -5.98
CA GLN A 563 18.23 -6.66 -5.29
C GLN A 563 17.14 -7.72 -5.50
N ALA A 564 16.58 -8.22 -4.39
CA ALA A 564 15.53 -9.25 -4.39
C ALA A 564 14.14 -8.66 -4.71
N VAL A 565 13.98 -8.15 -5.92
CA VAL A 565 12.77 -7.42 -6.36
C VAL A 565 11.49 -8.25 -6.31
N GLY A 566 11.56 -9.57 -6.44
CA GLY A 566 10.37 -10.42 -6.33
C GLY A 566 9.85 -10.60 -4.90
N VAL A 567 10.73 -10.60 -3.90
CA VAL A 567 10.33 -10.58 -2.48
C VAL A 567 9.67 -9.23 -2.16
N ILE A 568 10.25 -8.14 -2.65
CA ILE A 568 9.69 -6.79 -2.51
C ILE A 568 8.31 -6.71 -3.19
N ALA A 569 8.17 -7.20 -4.42
CA ALA A 569 6.89 -7.22 -5.13
C ALA A 569 5.83 -8.02 -4.37
N GLY A 570 6.17 -9.21 -3.87
CA GLY A 570 5.23 -10.04 -3.12
C GLY A 570 4.74 -9.38 -1.82
N GLN A 571 5.64 -8.69 -1.11
CA GLN A 571 5.29 -7.89 0.08
C GLN A 571 4.45 -6.67 -0.29
N SER A 572 4.85 -5.92 -1.32
CA SER A 572 4.15 -4.70 -1.79
C SER A 572 2.73 -4.96 -2.27
N ILE A 573 2.43 -6.16 -2.75
CA ILE A 573 1.06 -6.59 -3.11
C ILE A 573 0.31 -7.11 -1.87
N GLY A 574 0.98 -7.90 -1.03
CA GLY A 574 0.36 -8.58 0.10
C GLY A 574 0.02 -7.68 1.30
N GLU A 575 0.88 -6.70 1.60
CA GLU A 575 0.71 -5.76 2.73
C GLU A 575 -0.57 -4.93 2.55
N PRO A 576 -0.81 -4.23 1.42
CA PRO A 576 -2.04 -3.49 1.23
C PRO A 576 -3.26 -4.41 1.19
N GLY A 577 -3.11 -5.63 0.62
CA GLY A 577 -4.16 -6.66 0.64
C GLY A 577 -4.65 -6.99 2.05
N THR A 578 -3.75 -6.96 3.03
CA THR A 578 -4.09 -7.17 4.45
C THR A 578 -4.80 -5.96 5.03
N GLN A 579 -4.44 -4.75 4.59
CA GLN A 579 -5.17 -3.53 4.96
C GLN A 579 -6.57 -3.45 4.34
N LEU A 580 -6.78 -3.98 3.13
CA LEU A 580 -8.10 -3.98 2.46
C LEU A 580 -9.15 -4.67 3.32
N THR A 581 -8.78 -5.79 3.93
CA THR A 581 -9.66 -6.59 4.78
C THR A 581 -9.93 -5.95 6.13
N MET A 582 -9.06 -5.04 6.58
CA MET A 582 -9.25 -4.24 7.79
C MET A 582 -10.04 -2.96 7.52
N ARG A 583 -9.93 -2.33 6.34
CA ARG A 583 -10.65 -1.07 6.01
C ARG A 583 -12.16 -1.26 5.80
N THR A 584 -12.58 -2.44 5.32
CA THR A 584 -14.01 -2.81 5.23
C THR A 584 -14.74 -2.79 6.58
N PHE A 585 -14.01 -2.83 7.70
CA PHE A 585 -14.55 -2.72 9.06
C PHE A 585 -15.26 -1.39 9.33
N HIS A 586 -14.70 -0.26 8.89
CA HIS A 586 -15.24 1.07 9.20
C HIS A 586 -16.49 1.42 8.36
N ALA A 587 -16.67 0.74 7.23
CA ALA A 587 -17.88 0.80 6.41
C ALA A 587 -18.90 -0.31 6.76
N GLY A 588 -18.48 -1.28 7.59
CA GLY A 588 -19.25 -2.47 7.96
C GLY A 588 -20.56 -2.09 8.62
N GLY A 589 -21.63 -2.16 7.85
CA GLY A 589 -22.99 -1.91 8.31
C GLY A 589 -23.65 -0.66 7.75
N ILE A 590 -23.02 0.19 6.91
CA ILE A 590 -23.70 1.34 6.28
C ILE A 590 -23.85 1.10 4.77
N ALA A 591 -25.07 1.28 4.27
CA ALA A 591 -25.51 0.92 2.93
C ALA A 591 -24.79 1.62 1.75
N HIS A 592 -24.15 2.76 1.98
CA HIS A 592 -23.85 3.76 0.94
C HIS A 592 -22.86 3.36 -0.17
N ASN A 593 -22.31 2.13 -0.21
CA ASN A 593 -21.37 1.67 -1.27
C ASN A 593 -21.24 0.12 -1.34
N ALA A 594 -22.31 -0.63 -1.10
CA ALA A 594 -22.24 -2.09 -0.98
C ALA A 594 -22.04 -2.87 -2.29
N SER A 595 -22.34 -2.29 -3.47
CA SER A 595 -22.33 -3.04 -4.74
C SER A 595 -20.96 -3.10 -5.44
N ASP A 596 -20.12 -2.08 -5.36
CA ASP A 596 -18.89 -2.01 -6.19
C ASP A 596 -17.59 -2.42 -5.47
N ILE A 597 -17.57 -2.44 -4.14
CA ILE A 597 -16.32 -2.59 -3.34
C ILE A 597 -16.19 -3.99 -2.71
N THR A 598 -17.23 -4.82 -2.74
CA THR A 598 -17.38 -5.97 -1.84
C THR A 598 -16.56 -7.21 -2.16
N LEU A 599 -15.89 -7.30 -3.32
CA LEU A 599 -15.08 -8.49 -3.65
C LEU A 599 -13.56 -8.34 -3.39
N GLY A 600 -13.09 -7.20 -2.87
CA GLY A 600 -11.68 -6.86 -2.57
C GLY A 600 -10.65 -8.00 -2.66
N LEU A 601 -10.32 -8.63 -1.52
CA LEU A 601 -9.29 -9.69 -1.47
C LEU A 601 -9.70 -11.01 -2.19
N PRO A 602 -10.96 -11.51 -2.06
CA PRO A 602 -11.40 -12.69 -2.81
C PRO A 602 -11.20 -12.58 -4.32
N ARG A 603 -11.49 -11.40 -4.91
CA ARG A 603 -11.29 -11.12 -6.33
C ARG A 603 -9.83 -11.13 -6.72
N ILE A 604 -8.97 -10.49 -5.93
CA ILE A 604 -7.51 -10.52 -6.16
C ILE A 604 -7.00 -11.96 -6.16
N ASN A 605 -7.46 -12.77 -5.20
CA ASN A 605 -7.09 -14.19 -5.13
C ASN A 605 -7.61 -15.01 -6.32
N GLU A 606 -8.82 -14.72 -6.80
CA GLU A 606 -9.39 -15.34 -8.00
C GLU A 606 -8.55 -15.03 -9.25
N LEU A 607 -8.16 -13.77 -9.42
CA LEU A 607 -7.34 -13.29 -10.53
C LEU A 607 -5.94 -13.93 -10.54
N PHE A 608 -5.26 -13.97 -9.39
CA PHE A 608 -3.93 -14.61 -9.28
C PHE A 608 -3.97 -16.14 -9.39
N GLU A 609 -5.12 -16.78 -9.16
CA GLU A 609 -5.29 -18.22 -9.41
C GLU A 609 -5.83 -18.51 -10.82
N VAL A 610 -6.06 -17.48 -11.65
CA VAL A 610 -6.52 -17.58 -13.06
C VAL A 610 -7.80 -18.43 -13.13
N ARG A 611 -8.72 -18.18 -12.19
CA ARG A 611 -9.98 -18.91 -12.10
C ARG A 611 -11.02 -18.28 -13.02
N THR A 612 -11.82 -19.13 -13.64
CA THR A 612 -13.00 -18.71 -14.40
C THR A 612 -14.05 -18.16 -13.43
N PRO A 613 -14.54 -16.93 -13.65
CA PRO A 613 -15.57 -16.34 -12.81
C PRO A 613 -16.89 -17.11 -12.94
N LYS A 614 -17.76 -16.99 -11.92
CA LYS A 614 -19.07 -17.70 -11.92
C LYS A 614 -19.98 -17.29 -13.09
N TYR A 615 -19.91 -16.02 -13.47
CA TYR A 615 -20.69 -15.43 -14.57
C TYR A 615 -19.72 -14.64 -15.46
N PRO A 616 -19.01 -15.32 -16.38
CA PRO A 616 -18.08 -14.65 -17.30
C PRO A 616 -18.86 -13.87 -18.37
N ALA A 617 -18.34 -12.69 -18.72
CA ALA A 617 -18.78 -11.99 -19.92
C ALA A 617 -18.24 -12.73 -21.17
N PRO A 618 -19.12 -13.18 -22.09
CA PRO A 618 -18.68 -13.90 -23.27
C PRO A 618 -17.85 -12.98 -24.20
N LEU A 619 -16.77 -13.53 -24.74
CA LEU A 619 -15.87 -12.83 -25.65
C LEU A 619 -16.21 -13.14 -27.11
N ALA A 620 -15.96 -12.17 -27.99
CA ALA A 620 -16.07 -12.37 -29.43
C ALA A 620 -14.99 -13.34 -29.93
N THR A 621 -15.38 -14.47 -30.52
CA THR A 621 -14.43 -15.45 -31.07
C THR A 621 -13.84 -15.01 -32.41
N ARG A 622 -14.54 -14.13 -33.13
CA ARG A 622 -14.18 -13.64 -34.47
C ARG A 622 -14.51 -12.15 -34.60
N SER A 623 -13.76 -11.45 -35.44
CA SER A 623 -14.01 -10.04 -35.76
C SER A 623 -15.10 -9.90 -36.84
N GLY A 624 -15.99 -8.93 -36.69
CA GLY A 624 -17.10 -8.66 -37.61
C GLY A 624 -17.97 -7.49 -37.15
N THR A 625 -19.08 -7.26 -37.84
CA THR A 625 -20.05 -6.21 -37.50
C THR A 625 -21.34 -6.83 -36.99
N ILE A 626 -21.92 -6.25 -35.93
CA ILE A 626 -23.21 -6.69 -35.40
C ILE A 626 -24.33 -6.21 -36.31
N HIS A 627 -25.01 -7.13 -36.97
CA HIS A 627 -26.10 -6.81 -37.90
C HIS A 627 -27.46 -6.75 -37.20
N ALA A 628 -27.74 -7.66 -36.26
CA ALA A 628 -29.00 -7.71 -35.53
C ALA A 628 -28.82 -8.30 -34.13
N ILE A 629 -29.67 -7.86 -33.20
CA ILE A 629 -29.76 -8.36 -31.83
C ILE A 629 -31.20 -8.82 -31.61
N GLU A 630 -31.42 -10.13 -31.57
CA GLU A 630 -32.73 -10.72 -31.30
C GLU A 630 -32.83 -11.11 -29.83
N THR A 631 -33.96 -10.83 -29.20
CA THR A 631 -34.20 -11.17 -27.80
C THR A 631 -35.25 -12.26 -27.72
N ASP A 632 -34.84 -13.44 -27.28
CA ASP A 632 -35.73 -14.58 -27.09
C ASP A 632 -36.11 -14.69 -25.62
N ALA A 633 -37.30 -14.18 -25.29
CA ALA A 633 -37.86 -14.20 -23.94
C ALA A 633 -38.23 -15.62 -23.47
N THR A 634 -38.40 -16.59 -24.38
CA THR A 634 -38.73 -17.98 -24.02
C THR A 634 -37.51 -18.78 -23.61
N THR A 635 -36.36 -18.55 -24.24
CA THR A 635 -35.09 -19.19 -23.86
C THR A 635 -34.26 -18.37 -22.88
N GLY A 636 -34.63 -17.10 -22.65
CA GLY A 636 -33.89 -16.20 -21.76
C GLY A 636 -32.52 -15.83 -22.32
N THR A 637 -32.41 -15.63 -23.64
CA THR A 637 -31.14 -15.29 -24.30
C THR A 637 -31.26 -14.17 -25.34
N HIS A 638 -30.20 -13.39 -25.50
CA HIS A 638 -29.95 -12.52 -26.63
C HIS A 638 -29.15 -13.27 -27.70
N ARG A 639 -29.60 -13.23 -28.96
CA ARG A 639 -28.87 -13.74 -30.12
C ARG A 639 -28.28 -12.57 -30.90
N LEU A 640 -26.96 -12.53 -30.97
CA LEU A 640 -26.20 -11.53 -31.72
C LEU A 640 -25.86 -12.12 -33.08
N HIS A 641 -26.35 -11.51 -34.16
CA HIS A 641 -26.03 -11.89 -35.53
C HIS A 641 -24.87 -11.04 -36.04
N LEU A 642 -23.77 -11.70 -36.42
CA LEU A 642 -22.53 -11.05 -36.82
C LEU A 642 -22.21 -11.36 -38.29
N VAL A 643 -21.64 -10.37 -38.97
CA VAL A 643 -21.27 -10.46 -40.39
C VAL A 643 -19.82 -10.00 -40.57
N SER A 644 -19.01 -10.78 -41.27
CA SER A 644 -17.64 -10.40 -41.66
C SER A 644 -17.42 -10.80 -43.12
N GLY A 645 -17.44 -9.81 -44.02
CA GLY A 645 -17.45 -10.09 -45.46
C GLY A 645 -18.69 -10.88 -45.89
N HIS A 646 -18.51 -12.12 -46.34
CA HIS A 646 -19.59 -13.03 -46.74
C HIS A 646 -20.00 -14.05 -45.65
N ASP A 647 -19.24 -14.15 -44.56
CA ASP A 647 -19.51 -15.09 -43.48
C ASP A 647 -20.47 -14.48 -42.45
N THR A 648 -21.52 -15.22 -42.10
CA THR A 648 -22.47 -14.87 -41.05
C THR A 648 -22.50 -15.95 -39.97
N TRP A 649 -22.50 -15.54 -38.70
CA TRP A 649 -22.66 -16.45 -37.57
C TRP A 649 -23.42 -15.79 -36.42
N THR A 650 -23.96 -16.61 -35.52
CA THR A 650 -24.74 -16.13 -34.38
C THR A 650 -24.05 -16.50 -33.08
N THR A 651 -23.96 -15.54 -32.15
CA THR A 651 -23.46 -15.76 -30.79
C THR A 651 -24.59 -15.53 -29.79
N VAL A 652 -24.73 -16.43 -28.81
CA VAL A 652 -25.81 -16.39 -27.81
C VAL A 652 -25.27 -15.87 -26.49
N VAL A 653 -26.04 -15.00 -25.86
CA VAL A 653 -25.70 -14.30 -24.62
C VAL A 653 -26.89 -14.38 -23.64
N PRO A 654 -26.69 -14.56 -22.32
CA PRO A 654 -27.81 -14.61 -21.37
C PRO A 654 -28.60 -13.29 -21.28
N LEU A 655 -29.94 -13.36 -21.21
CA LEU A 655 -30.84 -12.19 -21.10
C LEU A 655 -30.60 -11.37 -19.82
N GLY A 656 -30.18 -12.01 -18.74
CA GLY A 656 -29.86 -11.33 -17.48
C GLY A 656 -28.57 -10.49 -17.51
N SER A 657 -27.84 -10.48 -18.64
CA SER A 657 -26.57 -9.75 -18.78
C SER A 657 -26.78 -8.47 -19.58
N THR A 658 -26.28 -7.35 -19.07
CA THR A 658 -26.31 -6.07 -19.81
C THR A 658 -25.38 -6.16 -21.01
N LEU A 659 -25.90 -5.97 -22.23
CA LEU A 659 -25.10 -5.97 -23.45
C LEU A 659 -24.11 -4.79 -23.44
N ALA A 660 -22.85 -5.07 -23.79
CA ALA A 660 -21.80 -4.04 -23.94
C ALA A 660 -21.70 -3.53 -25.38
N VAL A 661 -22.46 -4.12 -26.30
CA VAL A 661 -22.40 -3.88 -27.73
C VAL A 661 -23.75 -3.44 -28.30
N HIS A 662 -23.72 -2.70 -29.41
CA HIS A 662 -24.92 -2.21 -30.09
C HIS A 662 -24.95 -2.61 -31.57
N THR A 663 -26.14 -2.60 -32.17
CA THR A 663 -26.33 -2.89 -33.60
C THR A 663 -25.54 -1.90 -34.46
N GLY A 664 -24.82 -2.39 -35.46
CA GLY A 664 -23.94 -1.62 -36.33
C GLY A 664 -22.50 -1.47 -35.82
N GLN A 665 -22.19 -1.92 -34.60
CA GLN A 665 -20.85 -1.83 -34.04
C GLN A 665 -19.89 -2.85 -34.69
N GLN A 666 -18.69 -2.39 -35.05
CA GLN A 666 -17.57 -3.27 -35.37
C GLN A 666 -16.97 -3.85 -34.09
N ILE A 667 -16.81 -5.17 -34.09
CA ILE A 667 -16.20 -5.90 -32.98
C ILE A 667 -14.94 -6.62 -33.47
N GLU A 668 -13.95 -6.66 -32.59
CA GLU A 668 -12.72 -7.42 -32.80
C GLU A 668 -12.77 -8.72 -31.99
N ARG A 669 -12.06 -9.75 -32.47
CA ARG A 669 -11.81 -10.97 -31.71
C ARG A 669 -11.27 -10.61 -30.32
N GLY A 670 -11.85 -11.20 -29.28
CA GLY A 670 -11.53 -10.96 -27.88
C GLY A 670 -12.29 -9.80 -27.22
N MET A 671 -13.16 -9.10 -27.95
CA MET A 671 -14.00 -8.03 -27.38
C MET A 671 -15.14 -8.59 -26.52
N PRO A 672 -15.41 -8.03 -25.32
CA PRO A 672 -16.54 -8.46 -24.50
C PRO A 672 -17.89 -8.07 -25.10
N LEU A 673 -18.83 -9.03 -25.11
CA LEU A 673 -20.18 -8.84 -25.64
C LEU A 673 -21.17 -8.34 -24.58
N THR A 674 -20.90 -8.61 -23.31
CA THR A 674 -21.67 -8.11 -22.15
C THR A 674 -20.78 -7.38 -21.17
N GLN A 675 -21.41 -6.60 -20.30
CA GLN A 675 -20.76 -6.13 -19.08
C GLN A 675 -20.54 -7.30 -18.12
N GLY A 676 -19.37 -7.34 -17.48
CA GLY A 676 -19.02 -8.36 -16.51
C GLY A 676 -17.53 -8.70 -16.49
N PRO A 677 -17.11 -9.59 -15.57
CA PRO A 677 -15.73 -10.06 -15.51
C PRO A 677 -15.42 -10.97 -16.71
N LEU A 678 -14.23 -10.82 -17.31
CA LEU A 678 -13.80 -11.68 -18.41
C LEU A 678 -13.27 -13.01 -17.87
N ASP A 679 -13.36 -14.09 -18.65
CA ASP A 679 -12.67 -15.34 -18.33
C ASP A 679 -11.19 -15.26 -18.76
N PRO A 680 -10.23 -15.32 -17.81
CA PRO A 680 -8.80 -15.32 -18.13
C PRO A 680 -8.38 -16.43 -19.10
N GLN A 681 -9.02 -17.60 -19.05
CA GLN A 681 -8.63 -18.75 -19.88
C GLN A 681 -9.07 -18.57 -21.32
N GLU A 682 -10.30 -18.13 -21.54
CA GLU A 682 -10.81 -17.79 -22.87
C GLU A 682 -10.00 -16.64 -23.48
N LEU A 683 -9.71 -15.60 -22.69
CA LEU A 683 -8.90 -14.46 -23.12
C LEU A 683 -7.50 -14.90 -23.60
N PHE A 684 -6.85 -15.81 -22.87
CA PHE A 684 -5.55 -16.35 -23.24
C PHE A 684 -5.59 -17.14 -24.55
N GLN A 685 -6.63 -17.93 -24.78
CA GLN A 685 -6.79 -18.70 -26.01
C GLN A 685 -7.06 -17.80 -27.21
N LEU A 686 -7.81 -16.72 -27.01
CA LEU A 686 -8.20 -15.80 -28.08
C LEU A 686 -7.09 -14.82 -28.44
N LEU A 687 -6.46 -14.17 -27.46
CA LEU A 687 -5.54 -13.04 -27.64
C LEU A 687 -4.10 -13.32 -27.20
N GLY A 688 -3.83 -14.45 -26.55
CA GLY A 688 -2.49 -14.84 -26.12
C GLY A 688 -2.06 -14.26 -24.77
N LYS A 689 -0.77 -14.49 -24.46
CA LYS A 689 -0.16 -14.19 -23.15
C LYS A 689 -0.17 -12.70 -22.79
N GLU A 690 0.19 -11.84 -23.74
CA GLU A 690 0.37 -10.41 -23.49
C GLU A 690 -0.94 -9.73 -23.12
N ALA A 691 -2.01 -10.06 -23.84
CA ALA A 691 -3.36 -9.56 -23.55
C ALA A 691 -3.85 -10.01 -22.18
N LEU A 692 -3.61 -11.28 -21.80
CA LEU A 692 -3.96 -11.78 -20.47
C LEU A 692 -3.17 -11.05 -19.36
N GLN A 693 -1.86 -10.83 -19.55
CA GLN A 693 -1.04 -10.11 -18.57
C GLN A 693 -1.52 -8.67 -18.38
N ARG A 694 -1.86 -7.98 -19.48
CA ARG A 694 -2.43 -6.62 -19.45
C ARG A 694 -3.76 -6.58 -18.72
N TYR A 695 -4.66 -7.52 -19.01
CA TYR A 695 -5.96 -7.64 -18.34
C TYR A 695 -5.81 -7.87 -16.84
N LEU A 696 -4.98 -8.84 -16.43
CA LEU A 696 -4.76 -9.13 -15.01
C LEU A 696 -4.13 -7.95 -14.28
N LEU A 697 -3.18 -7.25 -14.89
CA LEU A 697 -2.57 -6.05 -14.32
C LEU A 697 -3.63 -4.97 -14.08
N GLN A 698 -4.44 -4.65 -15.09
CA GLN A 698 -5.48 -3.62 -15.00
C GLN A 698 -6.57 -3.97 -13.97
N GLU A 699 -7.05 -5.20 -13.96
CA GLU A 699 -8.10 -5.63 -13.02
C GLU A 699 -7.62 -5.63 -11.58
N VAL A 700 -6.41 -6.12 -11.32
CA VAL A 700 -5.82 -6.08 -9.97
C VAL A 700 -5.60 -4.64 -9.54
N GLN A 701 -5.07 -3.79 -10.42
CA GLN A 701 -4.84 -2.37 -10.14
C GLN A 701 -6.15 -1.64 -9.84
N ARG A 702 -7.22 -1.92 -10.59
CA ARG A 702 -8.56 -1.36 -10.36
C ARG A 702 -9.10 -1.70 -8.97
N VAL A 703 -8.90 -2.92 -8.49
CA VAL A 703 -9.34 -3.33 -7.14
C VAL A 703 -8.55 -2.59 -6.03
N TYR A 704 -7.24 -2.43 -6.20
CA TYR A 704 -6.42 -1.66 -5.24
C TYR A 704 -6.73 -0.16 -5.26
N LEU A 705 -6.88 0.46 -6.44
CA LEU A 705 -7.25 1.86 -6.56
C LEU A 705 -8.65 2.14 -6.02
N GLY A 706 -9.62 1.27 -6.32
CA GLY A 706 -10.99 1.38 -5.79
C GLY A 706 -11.09 1.30 -4.27
N THR A 707 -10.03 0.84 -3.59
CA THR A 707 -9.93 0.78 -2.13
C THR A 707 -8.97 1.82 -1.53
N GLY A 708 -8.40 2.69 -2.37
CA GLY A 708 -7.45 3.72 -1.98
C GLY A 708 -6.08 3.18 -1.54
N ALA A 709 -5.68 2.01 -2.06
CA ALA A 709 -4.34 1.47 -1.90
C ALA A 709 -3.54 1.71 -3.18
N ILE A 710 -2.38 2.36 -3.07
CA ILE A 710 -1.53 2.70 -4.20
C ILE A 710 -0.42 1.66 -4.30
N ILE A 711 -0.37 0.97 -5.45
CA ILE A 711 0.67 -0.01 -5.77
C ILE A 711 1.21 0.33 -7.15
N ASN A 712 2.54 0.25 -7.31
CA ASN A 712 3.15 0.42 -8.61
C ASN A 712 3.02 -0.86 -9.47
N ASP A 713 2.64 -0.67 -10.73
CA ASP A 713 2.44 -1.72 -11.74
C ASP A 713 3.64 -2.69 -11.84
N LYS A 714 4.88 -2.23 -11.64
CA LYS A 714 6.09 -3.07 -11.73
C LYS A 714 6.07 -4.28 -10.78
N HIS A 715 5.44 -4.13 -9.61
CA HIS A 715 5.31 -5.24 -8.65
C HIS A 715 4.38 -6.33 -9.19
N LEU A 716 3.26 -5.93 -9.80
CA LEU A 716 2.34 -6.86 -10.46
C LEU A 716 3.01 -7.55 -11.64
N GLU A 717 3.75 -6.80 -12.45
CA GLU A 717 4.49 -7.36 -13.60
C GLU A 717 5.48 -8.44 -13.19
N VAL A 718 6.19 -8.27 -12.07
CA VAL A 718 7.14 -9.29 -11.56
C VAL A 718 6.43 -10.62 -11.31
N ILE A 719 5.25 -10.60 -10.68
CA ILE A 719 4.47 -11.80 -10.38
C ILE A 719 3.83 -12.38 -11.65
N LEU A 720 3.24 -11.54 -12.49
CA LEU A 720 2.61 -11.95 -13.76
C LEU A 720 3.64 -12.53 -14.75
N ARG A 721 4.89 -12.07 -14.70
CA ARG A 721 5.99 -12.67 -15.44
C ARG A 721 6.23 -14.12 -15.01
N GLN A 722 6.25 -14.41 -13.70
CA GLN A 722 6.44 -15.77 -13.20
C GLN A 722 5.27 -16.69 -13.57
N MET A 723 4.04 -16.18 -13.53
CA MET A 723 2.85 -16.94 -13.93
C MET A 723 2.83 -17.34 -15.41
N GLY A 724 3.35 -16.48 -16.29
CA GLY A 724 3.45 -16.71 -17.73
C GLY A 724 4.79 -17.28 -18.21
N ARG A 725 5.62 -17.83 -17.31
CA ARG A 725 6.99 -18.26 -17.60
C ARG A 725 7.09 -19.64 -18.27
N TYR A 726 6.02 -20.42 -18.30
CA TYR A 726 6.06 -21.83 -18.66
C TYR A 726 5.49 -22.12 -20.05
N VAL A 727 5.96 -23.20 -20.65
CA VAL A 727 5.44 -23.79 -21.89
C VAL A 727 5.09 -25.25 -21.64
N LEU A 728 4.10 -25.76 -22.37
CA LEU A 728 3.75 -27.18 -22.41
C LEU A 728 4.28 -27.77 -23.70
N VAL A 729 5.15 -28.77 -23.59
CA VAL A 729 5.68 -29.50 -24.73
C VAL A 729 4.56 -30.32 -25.37
N VAL A 730 4.38 -30.16 -26.68
CA VAL A 730 3.40 -30.87 -27.50
C VAL A 730 4.08 -31.99 -28.28
N ASP A 731 5.27 -31.70 -28.81
CA ASP A 731 6.11 -32.64 -29.57
C ASP A 731 7.55 -32.52 -29.07
N GLU A 732 8.23 -33.65 -28.94
CA GLU A 732 9.59 -33.77 -28.45
C GLU A 732 10.65 -33.39 -29.51
N GLY A 733 10.34 -33.59 -30.79
CA GLY A 733 11.34 -33.47 -31.86
C GLY A 733 12.60 -34.29 -31.54
N ASP A 734 13.78 -33.73 -31.83
CA ASP A 734 15.07 -34.33 -31.46
C ASP A 734 15.60 -33.82 -30.10
N THR A 735 14.73 -33.27 -29.24
CA THR A 735 15.12 -32.76 -27.92
C THR A 735 14.90 -33.80 -26.82
N ASN A 736 15.52 -33.61 -25.64
CA ASN A 736 15.30 -34.44 -24.45
C ASN A 736 14.03 -34.05 -23.65
N LEU A 737 13.02 -33.48 -24.30
CA LEU A 737 11.79 -33.01 -23.65
C LEU A 737 10.66 -33.98 -23.90
N LEU A 738 9.83 -34.27 -22.89
CA LEU A 738 8.73 -35.21 -23.04
C LEU A 738 7.42 -34.49 -23.43
N PRO A 739 6.59 -35.06 -24.33
CA PRO A 739 5.27 -34.53 -24.60
C PRO A 739 4.41 -34.47 -23.33
N GLY A 740 3.75 -33.34 -23.10
CA GLY A 740 2.97 -33.06 -21.89
C GLY A 740 3.81 -32.56 -20.70
N GLU A 741 5.13 -32.47 -20.82
CA GLU A 741 5.98 -31.85 -19.80
C GLU A 741 5.80 -30.33 -19.77
N VAL A 742 5.74 -29.77 -18.56
CA VAL A 742 5.74 -28.31 -18.34
C VAL A 742 7.17 -27.88 -18.06
N VAL A 743 7.70 -26.99 -18.89
CA VAL A 743 9.09 -26.55 -18.85
C VAL A 743 9.14 -25.03 -18.81
N ASP A 744 10.18 -24.50 -18.18
CA ASP A 744 10.49 -23.08 -18.24
C ASP A 744 10.76 -22.63 -19.69
N ALA A 745 10.17 -21.51 -20.11
CA ALA A 745 10.26 -21.04 -21.48
C ALA A 745 11.71 -20.76 -21.93
N PHE A 746 12.58 -20.25 -21.04
CA PHE A 746 13.97 -19.96 -21.39
C PHE A 746 14.79 -21.26 -21.51
N ASP A 747 14.55 -22.24 -20.65
CA ASP A 747 15.19 -23.57 -20.77
C ASP A 747 14.74 -24.27 -22.06
N TYR A 748 13.44 -24.22 -22.39
CA TYR A 748 12.92 -24.70 -23.66
C TYR A 748 13.62 -24.03 -24.86
N THR A 749 13.69 -22.69 -24.87
CA THR A 749 14.35 -21.97 -25.97
C THR A 749 15.83 -22.32 -26.10
N GLN A 750 16.55 -22.48 -24.99
CA GLN A 750 17.96 -22.88 -25.01
C GLN A 750 18.16 -24.28 -25.59
N ARG A 751 17.34 -25.26 -25.18
CA ARG A 751 17.41 -26.63 -25.69
C ARG A 751 17.06 -26.71 -27.18
N VAL A 752 16.01 -26.00 -27.59
CA VAL A 752 15.61 -25.93 -29.00
C VAL A 752 16.70 -25.26 -29.85
N ALA A 753 17.29 -24.16 -29.37
CA ALA A 753 18.40 -23.50 -30.06
C ALA A 753 19.62 -24.42 -30.21
N ALA A 754 19.93 -25.24 -29.20
CA ALA A 754 21.02 -26.20 -29.27
C ALA A 754 20.78 -27.30 -30.32
N VAL A 755 19.56 -27.83 -30.41
CA VAL A 755 19.19 -28.85 -31.42
C VAL A 755 19.16 -28.27 -32.82
N LEU A 756 18.62 -27.06 -32.99
CA LEU A 756 18.65 -26.34 -34.26
C LEU A 756 20.07 -26.07 -34.75
N ALA A 757 21.00 -25.73 -33.84
CA ALA A 757 22.40 -25.55 -34.18
C ALA A 757 23.09 -26.85 -34.66
N GLN A 758 22.54 -28.01 -34.29
CA GLN A 758 22.99 -29.33 -34.74
C GLN A 758 22.22 -29.82 -35.99
N GLY A 759 21.26 -29.04 -36.50
CA GLY A 759 20.45 -29.39 -37.66
C GLY A 759 19.29 -30.38 -37.40
N GLY A 760 18.97 -30.63 -36.12
CA GLY A 760 17.86 -31.51 -35.73
C GLY A 760 16.48 -30.84 -35.76
N GLN A 761 15.43 -31.64 -35.59
CA GLN A 761 14.06 -31.17 -35.49
C GLN A 761 13.78 -30.53 -34.12
N PRO A 762 13.28 -29.28 -34.07
CA PRO A 762 12.96 -28.62 -32.81
C PRO A 762 11.72 -29.24 -32.17
N ALA A 763 11.70 -29.29 -30.83
CA ALA A 763 10.47 -29.55 -30.09
C ALA A 763 9.41 -28.49 -30.41
N LEU A 764 8.14 -28.88 -30.32
CA LEU A 764 7.00 -27.96 -30.40
C LEU A 764 6.39 -27.79 -29.01
N ALA A 765 6.17 -26.56 -28.58
CA ALA A 765 5.51 -26.26 -27.33
C ALA A 765 4.48 -25.15 -27.48
N ARG A 766 3.43 -25.20 -26.65
CA ARG A 766 2.44 -24.14 -26.54
C ARG A 766 2.67 -23.31 -25.27
N PRO A 767 2.50 -21.98 -25.31
CA PRO A 767 2.57 -21.15 -24.11
C PRO A 767 1.55 -21.58 -23.07
N LEU A 768 1.91 -21.47 -21.79
CA LEU A 768 1.03 -21.82 -20.68
C LEU A 768 1.06 -20.72 -19.61
N PHE A 769 -0.13 -20.35 -19.12
CA PHE A 769 -0.29 -19.39 -18.04
C PHE A 769 -0.81 -20.09 -16.78
N LEU A 770 -0.01 -20.11 -15.71
CA LEU A 770 -0.33 -20.82 -14.47
C LEU A 770 -0.87 -19.88 -13.40
N GLY A 771 -1.86 -20.37 -12.65
CA GLY A 771 -2.24 -19.78 -11.37
C GLY A 771 -1.09 -19.85 -10.35
N LEU A 772 -1.07 -18.90 -9.42
CA LEU A 772 0.02 -18.69 -8.46
C LEU A 772 0.45 -19.97 -7.72
N THR A 773 -0.51 -20.78 -7.25
CA THR A 773 -0.20 -22.03 -6.54
C THR A 773 0.52 -23.04 -7.43
N LYS A 774 0.12 -23.18 -8.70
CA LYS A 774 0.78 -24.08 -9.65
C LYS A 774 2.16 -23.57 -10.03
N THR A 775 2.32 -22.27 -10.20
CA THR A 775 3.61 -21.60 -10.48
C THR A 775 4.66 -21.93 -9.42
N ILE A 776 4.31 -21.88 -8.13
CA ILE A 776 5.24 -22.18 -7.03
C ILE A 776 5.68 -23.65 -7.02
N LEU A 777 4.78 -24.56 -7.41
CA LEU A 777 5.08 -26.00 -7.46
C LEU A 777 5.98 -26.40 -8.64
N GLN A 778 6.02 -25.57 -9.69
CA GLN A 778 6.87 -25.75 -10.87
C GLN A 778 8.23 -25.05 -10.76
N ALA A 779 8.56 -24.51 -9.57
CA ALA A 779 9.86 -23.90 -9.30
C ALA A 779 11.00 -24.87 -9.63
N ARG A 780 12.12 -24.33 -10.13
CA ARG A 780 13.25 -25.14 -10.60
C ARG A 780 13.90 -25.94 -9.45
N SER A 781 13.87 -25.37 -8.26
CA SER A 781 14.38 -25.98 -7.04
C SER A 781 13.30 -26.81 -6.34
N TRP A 782 13.54 -28.11 -6.26
CA TRP A 782 12.63 -29.01 -5.56
C TRP A 782 12.69 -28.78 -4.04
N VAL A 783 13.80 -28.26 -3.50
CA VAL A 783 13.92 -27.91 -2.07
C VAL A 783 12.99 -26.74 -1.73
N ALA A 784 12.94 -25.71 -2.58
CA ALA A 784 12.01 -24.59 -2.40
C ALA A 784 10.55 -25.02 -2.56
N ALA A 785 10.23 -25.79 -3.59
CA ALA A 785 8.88 -26.32 -3.80
C ALA A 785 8.39 -27.18 -2.63
N ALA A 786 9.25 -28.08 -2.12
CA ALA A 786 8.92 -29.00 -1.03
C ALA A 786 8.57 -28.28 0.29
N SER A 787 9.11 -27.09 0.52
CA SER A 787 8.84 -26.30 1.73
C SER A 787 7.53 -25.48 1.65
N PHE A 788 6.96 -25.32 0.45
CA PHE A 788 5.67 -24.67 0.25
C PHE A 788 4.51 -25.61 0.62
N GLN A 789 4.08 -26.53 -0.25
CA GLN A 789 2.96 -27.47 -0.04
C GLN A 789 3.22 -28.81 -0.72
N ASP A 790 2.41 -29.83 -0.43
CA ASP A 790 2.51 -31.18 -1.01
C ASP A 790 3.92 -31.80 -0.96
N THR A 791 4.63 -31.59 0.16
CA THR A 791 6.03 -31.99 0.33
C THR A 791 6.29 -33.45 -0.06
N SER A 792 5.38 -34.39 0.25
CA SER A 792 5.60 -35.79 -0.15
C SER A 792 5.54 -36.01 -1.65
N ARG A 793 4.63 -35.34 -2.37
CA ARG A 793 4.55 -35.45 -3.83
C ARG A 793 5.81 -34.88 -4.47
N VAL A 794 6.26 -33.71 -4.02
CA VAL A 794 7.48 -33.06 -4.53
C VAL A 794 8.71 -33.94 -4.29
N LEU A 795 8.88 -34.48 -3.07
CA LEU A 795 10.01 -35.35 -2.76
C LEU A 795 9.96 -36.67 -3.52
N ALA A 796 8.78 -37.28 -3.68
CA ALA A 796 8.63 -38.51 -4.46
C ALA A 796 9.00 -38.28 -5.93
N GLN A 797 8.52 -37.19 -6.53
CA GLN A 797 8.85 -36.84 -7.91
C GLN A 797 10.35 -36.56 -8.08
N ALA A 798 10.97 -35.84 -7.14
CA ALA A 798 12.40 -35.58 -7.16
C ALA A 798 13.22 -36.87 -7.04
N ALA A 799 12.79 -37.82 -6.19
CA ALA A 799 13.44 -39.12 -6.04
C ALA A 799 13.30 -39.99 -7.30
N ILE A 800 12.10 -40.09 -7.87
CA ILE A 800 11.82 -40.88 -9.09
C ILE A 800 12.63 -40.34 -10.29
N LYS A 801 12.68 -39.01 -10.45
CA LYS A 801 13.40 -38.36 -11.54
C LYS A 801 14.90 -38.16 -11.27
N HIS A 802 15.42 -38.61 -10.12
CA HIS A 802 16.80 -38.37 -9.68
C HIS A 802 17.25 -36.89 -9.79
N LEU A 803 16.37 -35.96 -9.43
CA LEU A 803 16.63 -34.53 -9.60
C LEU A 803 17.76 -34.03 -8.67
N GLN A 804 18.71 -33.31 -9.25
CA GLN A 804 19.71 -32.55 -8.51
C GLN A 804 19.26 -31.10 -8.37
N ASP A 805 19.35 -30.54 -7.17
CA ASP A 805 18.98 -29.14 -6.93
C ASP A 805 20.18 -28.23 -7.24
N PRO A 806 20.05 -27.23 -8.13
CA PRO A 806 21.15 -26.34 -8.48
C PRO A 806 21.42 -25.28 -7.41
N LEU A 807 20.55 -25.13 -6.39
CA LEU A 807 20.69 -24.18 -5.28
C LEU A 807 20.90 -22.74 -5.75
N ILE A 808 20.17 -22.27 -6.76
CA ILE A 808 20.36 -20.91 -7.32
C ILE A 808 19.59 -19.85 -6.53
N GLY A 809 18.45 -20.21 -5.93
CA GLY A 809 17.53 -19.27 -5.31
C GLY A 809 17.91 -18.86 -3.88
N LEU A 810 17.11 -17.94 -3.34
CA LEU A 810 17.26 -17.44 -1.97
C LEU A 810 16.86 -18.48 -0.91
N LYS A 811 15.81 -19.26 -1.21
CA LYS A 811 15.13 -20.09 -0.21
C LYS A 811 15.93 -21.34 0.15
N GLU A 812 16.61 -21.93 -0.82
CA GLU A 812 17.47 -23.09 -0.67
C GLU A 812 18.65 -22.74 0.23
N HIS A 813 19.30 -21.60 -0.03
CA HIS A 813 20.37 -21.09 0.80
C HIS A 813 19.91 -20.82 2.23
N LEU A 814 18.73 -20.22 2.41
CA LEU A 814 18.13 -19.99 3.72
C LEU A 814 17.88 -21.31 4.48
N ILE A 815 17.31 -22.31 3.81
CA ILE A 815 17.04 -23.64 4.40
C ILE A 815 18.34 -24.33 4.81
N LEU A 816 19.39 -24.23 3.99
CA LEU A 816 20.70 -24.82 4.25
C LEU A 816 21.56 -24.02 5.24
N GLY A 817 21.16 -22.80 5.59
CA GLY A 817 21.95 -21.91 6.44
C GLY A 817 23.20 -21.34 5.76
N LYS A 818 23.17 -21.19 4.44
CA LYS A 818 24.24 -20.56 3.64
C LYS A 818 23.95 -19.07 3.42
N LYS A 819 24.99 -18.29 3.10
CA LYS A 819 24.84 -16.89 2.67
C LYS A 819 23.93 -16.86 1.43
N LEU A 820 23.01 -15.89 1.37
CA LEU A 820 22.13 -15.74 0.22
C LEU A 820 22.96 -15.42 -1.05
N PRO A 821 22.53 -15.89 -2.24
CA PRO A 821 23.26 -15.71 -3.50
C PRO A 821 23.03 -14.32 -4.10
N ILE A 822 23.11 -13.29 -3.25
CA ILE A 822 22.97 -11.89 -3.61
C ILE A 822 24.16 -11.10 -3.08
N PRO A 823 24.78 -10.22 -3.89
CA PRO A 823 25.81 -9.32 -3.39
C PRO A 823 25.17 -8.34 -2.40
N ILE A 824 25.87 -8.09 -1.28
CA ILE A 824 25.55 -6.97 -0.40
C ILE A 824 26.25 -5.77 -1.03
N VAL A 825 25.46 -4.83 -1.55
CA VAL A 825 25.98 -3.60 -2.14
C VAL A 825 25.67 -2.45 -1.18
N TYR A 826 26.71 -1.81 -0.68
CA TYR A 826 26.60 -0.55 0.04
C TYR A 826 26.55 0.55 -1.02
N THR A 827 25.38 1.19 -1.17
CA THR A 827 25.17 2.33 -2.07
C THR A 827 25.42 3.66 -1.37
#